data_AF-A0A8K0DBE2-F1
#
_entry.id   AF-A0A8K0DBE2-F1
#
_cell.length_a   1.000
_cell.length_b   1.000
_cell.length_c   1.000
_cell.angle_alpha   90.00
_cell.angle_beta   90.00
_cell.angle_gamma   90.00
#
_symmetry.space_group_name_H-M   'P 1'
#
loop_
_entity.id
_entity.type
_entity.pdbx_description
1 polymer ?
#
loop_
_entity_poly.entity_id
_entity_poly.type
_entity_poly.pdbx_seq_one_letter_code
_entity_poly.pdbx_strand_id
1 'polypeptide(L)'
;MEIDNFTIPFVEKNVMRIYNLDLNFHSIAKHFDWFFICNTDQKLSEKFIREFKDYIHWYSLCSRQQLSEELIRDCQDYVYWRVISIYQNLSEPFIEEFRYSVDWRCISRYQVLSEIFIRRSKDCIDWDAISKYQMLSEGFIKRFSECVNWKYICDTQDMEPDFMREFKNKLSWKEISKNPALPEDLIRAYKEFVNWSVILKTRTLSEYTLKECREYVEWSWISANQTLSEDLIRECKDYVDWSSICGEQRLSEDFMREWKDYLDWSMVSKSQRLSENFLREFRHRIDWKSVSEKQRLSEKSIRRFREHIDWKIICTFQKLSENSMREFKDRIDWESVSKEQKLSEKFIREFKDNVNWSYISEKQILSESFIREFKYHVDWFYISRYGNLTEGFIKEFKDMVEWKKILEKQALSEEFIKEFENDIDWHIIIIHRKMLSHSFVNEYKHKLNWRRISEFPGLSEDFIREFKDYVDWKTIFCRQKLSEGFIREFLCYTDWRTICICQTLSENFIKEFRDEVSWFYICDCQRLSVSFIREFKDYMHWDAISCCQKLSEKFIGDFKDKVDWQHICKNQRLSEYFMEEFKSYIDWRKISEGQKLSSSFIKKYKKYLTWNSLCIYQYLTEDLMRELTSYLHWNEISHYQKLSERFIREFKYYLNWYYISKNQILSEQCIKEFENMVYWELISEHQSLSEEFIKEFEDRVDWYYISRNQRLSEDFIRQFKDRVDWKEISENQSLTEDFIKEFEEYVDWENISSYQILSEEFIIEFEDYVDWKNISQNQILSEIFIEEYKDFVHWSYISADQDLSEEFIIEFKESVDWPCIITYQKLSAKFIEEHEYKIKQIQHSVLPTNQDLAQKFVEEFKDYVTRYICTAYQSVPEDYIVEYKNRIDWKEISEKQRLSENFIIEFNTYVDWENISKYQILSEGFIRKFNEYVDWKSISHYQKLPENFIREFKDSVDWTEISSHQKLSEGFIKEFKDRVNWREISKKQRLSETFLKEFRKCIDWENISRHQILSIRFIGEFKNYISWKEISCFQELSEAFIVEFKDNVDWYYIYMNQKLSADFMKEFECRANCKEALKSKMLFRNNVEKLRSNINSCFTSRYRKLLKNFTEEFTRYLNKEEFSEVKRLSRRCDKKYKEYLNFYFHSKYAKVSEESVEKVNCLLKGDETLLLSFLGEFMRECTENIDWGYVYGNQELLNFIEEFY
;
A
#
# COMPACT_ATOMS: atom_id res chain seq x y z
N MET A 1 17.06 -49.38 -16.02
CA MET A 1 15.76 -48.89 -16.50
C MET A 1 15.14 -47.88 -15.53
N GLU A 2 15.96 -47.08 -14.83
CA GLU A 2 15.58 -45.79 -14.23
C GLU A 2 16.75 -44.85 -14.59
N ILE A 3 16.61 -44.03 -15.63
CA ILE A 3 17.67 -43.16 -16.18
C ILE A 3 17.42 -41.68 -15.82
N ASP A 4 16.42 -41.39 -14.99
CA ASP A 4 15.94 -40.00 -14.78
C ASP A 4 16.74 -39.19 -13.75
N ASN A 5 17.70 -39.80 -13.02
CA ASN A 5 18.43 -39.13 -11.93
C ASN A 5 19.97 -39.20 -12.01
N PHE A 6 20.54 -39.60 -13.14
CA PHE A 6 22.01 -39.67 -13.27
C PHE A 6 22.59 -38.44 -13.97
N THR A 7 23.63 -37.87 -13.37
CA THR A 7 24.43 -36.82 -14.01
C THR A 7 25.17 -37.38 -15.23
N ILE A 8 25.24 -36.62 -16.33
CA ILE A 8 25.94 -37.01 -17.56
C ILE A 8 27.36 -37.55 -17.28
N PRO A 9 28.20 -36.96 -16.38
CA PRO A 9 29.50 -37.52 -16.04
C PRO A 9 29.46 -38.94 -15.45
N PHE A 10 28.40 -39.29 -14.72
CA PHE A 10 28.19 -40.66 -14.24
C PHE A 10 27.80 -41.59 -15.38
N VAL A 11 26.93 -41.15 -16.29
CA VAL A 11 26.58 -41.90 -17.50
C VAL A 11 27.81 -42.12 -18.36
N GLU A 12 28.57 -41.07 -18.69
CA GLU A 12 29.80 -41.15 -19.49
C GLU A 12 30.83 -42.10 -18.88
N LYS A 13 31.09 -41.97 -17.57
CA LYS A 13 32.07 -42.80 -16.87
C LYS A 13 31.67 -44.27 -16.87
N ASN A 14 30.38 -44.59 -16.67
CA ASN A 14 29.92 -45.98 -16.64
C ASN A 14 29.79 -46.57 -18.04
N VAL A 15 29.31 -45.80 -19.02
CA VAL A 15 29.26 -46.23 -20.43
C VAL A 15 30.69 -46.49 -20.94
N MET A 16 31.65 -45.59 -20.67
CA MET A 16 33.07 -45.80 -20.99
C MET A 16 33.68 -46.99 -20.25
N ARG A 17 33.27 -47.24 -18.99
CA ARG A 17 33.75 -48.38 -18.22
C ARG A 17 33.22 -49.71 -18.78
N ILE A 18 31.96 -49.76 -19.21
CA ILE A 18 31.36 -50.94 -19.85
C ILE A 18 32.01 -51.17 -21.22
N TYR A 19 32.18 -50.11 -22.02
CA TYR A 19 32.86 -50.16 -23.32
C TYR A 19 34.29 -50.73 -23.21
N ASN A 20 35.04 -50.32 -22.20
CA ASN A 20 36.41 -50.81 -21.98
C ASN A 20 36.50 -52.24 -21.42
N LEU A 21 35.39 -52.82 -20.94
CA LEU A 21 35.36 -54.13 -20.29
C LEU A 21 34.77 -55.25 -21.18
N ASP A 22 34.06 -54.92 -22.26
CA ASP A 22 33.24 -55.87 -22.99
C ASP A 22 33.47 -55.85 -24.51
N LEU A 23 33.89 -57.00 -25.07
CA LEU A 23 34.19 -57.17 -26.51
C LEU A 23 32.93 -57.07 -27.42
N ASN A 24 31.73 -57.03 -26.83
CA ASN A 24 30.45 -57.02 -27.56
C ASN A 24 29.59 -55.76 -27.30
N PHE A 25 30.21 -54.66 -26.85
CA PHE A 25 29.52 -53.41 -26.49
C PHE A 25 28.53 -52.89 -27.55
N HIS A 26 28.81 -53.11 -28.84
CA HIS A 26 27.93 -52.67 -29.94
C HIS A 26 26.52 -53.29 -29.88
N SER A 27 26.36 -54.48 -29.28
CA SER A 27 25.04 -55.10 -29.06
C SER A 27 24.28 -54.44 -27.91
N ILE A 28 24.98 -53.92 -26.91
CA ILE A 28 24.41 -53.25 -25.72
C ILE A 28 24.09 -51.79 -26.04
N ALA A 29 24.95 -51.12 -26.82
CA ALA A 29 24.83 -49.72 -27.19
C ALA A 29 23.49 -49.39 -27.88
N LYS A 30 22.92 -50.33 -28.64
CA LYS A 30 21.61 -50.17 -29.31
C LYS A 30 20.43 -50.06 -28.35
N HIS A 31 20.60 -50.47 -27.09
CA HIS A 31 19.55 -50.44 -26.06
C HIS A 31 19.62 -49.19 -25.17
N PHE A 32 20.62 -48.31 -25.34
CA PHE A 32 20.62 -47.00 -24.68
C PHE A 32 19.70 -46.03 -25.41
N ASP A 33 18.97 -45.22 -24.63
CA ASP A 33 18.19 -44.11 -25.16
C ASP A 33 19.10 -42.90 -25.46
N TRP A 34 19.79 -42.97 -26.60
CA TRP A 34 20.69 -41.91 -27.04
C TRP A 34 19.97 -40.60 -27.34
N PHE A 35 18.67 -40.67 -27.68
CA PHE A 35 17.86 -39.47 -27.83
C PHE A 35 17.74 -38.76 -26.47
N PHE A 36 17.32 -39.46 -25.42
CA PHE A 36 17.26 -38.91 -24.06
C PHE A 36 18.60 -38.36 -23.60
N ILE A 37 19.69 -39.13 -23.76
CA ILE A 37 21.05 -38.73 -23.36
C ILE A 37 21.46 -37.41 -24.05
N CYS A 38 21.18 -37.26 -25.34
CA CYS A 38 21.48 -36.04 -26.11
C CYS A 38 20.49 -34.89 -25.88
N ASN A 39 19.37 -35.14 -25.19
CA ASN A 39 18.30 -34.16 -24.94
C ASN A 39 18.31 -33.60 -23.51
N THR A 40 19.26 -34.04 -22.67
CA THR A 40 19.40 -33.52 -21.30
C THR A 40 20.01 -32.11 -21.28
N ASP A 41 19.76 -31.34 -20.22
CA ASP A 41 20.32 -29.98 -20.05
C ASP A 41 21.82 -29.98 -19.67
N GLN A 42 22.42 -31.16 -19.47
CA GLN A 42 23.83 -31.33 -19.13
C GLN A 42 24.66 -31.65 -20.39
N LYS A 43 25.81 -30.99 -20.55
CA LYS A 43 26.68 -31.14 -21.73
C LYS A 43 27.46 -32.46 -21.73
N LEU A 44 27.43 -33.17 -22.85
CA LEU A 44 28.33 -34.31 -23.13
C LEU A 44 29.74 -33.81 -23.44
N SER A 45 30.75 -34.53 -22.97
CA SER A 45 32.15 -34.24 -23.27
C SER A 45 32.50 -34.59 -24.71
N GLU A 46 33.31 -33.76 -25.36
CA GLU A 46 33.67 -33.97 -26.78
C GLU A 46 34.44 -35.28 -27.00
N LYS A 47 35.21 -35.72 -26.01
CA LYS A 47 35.88 -37.03 -26.03
C LYS A 47 34.87 -38.18 -26.07
N PHE A 48 33.81 -38.09 -25.27
CA PHE A 48 32.74 -39.08 -25.26
C PHE A 48 31.96 -39.08 -26.58
N ILE A 49 31.64 -37.89 -27.11
CA ILE A 49 30.95 -37.74 -28.40
C ILE A 49 31.77 -38.38 -29.53
N ARG A 50 33.10 -38.19 -29.56
CA ARG A 50 33.99 -38.79 -30.56
C ARG A 50 33.97 -40.32 -30.53
N GLU A 51 34.01 -40.89 -29.32
CA GLU A 51 34.08 -42.34 -29.13
C GLU A 51 32.77 -43.04 -29.50
N PHE A 52 31.62 -42.36 -29.33
CA PHE A 52 30.29 -42.93 -29.59
C PHE A 52 29.52 -42.28 -30.74
N LYS A 53 30.22 -41.61 -31.66
CA LYS A 53 29.65 -40.82 -32.77
C LYS A 53 28.60 -41.57 -33.60
N ASP A 54 28.73 -42.88 -33.78
CA ASP A 54 27.80 -43.71 -34.55
C ASP A 54 26.43 -43.93 -33.87
N TYR A 55 26.32 -43.63 -32.57
CA TYR A 55 25.12 -43.82 -31.77
C TYR A 55 24.45 -42.51 -31.32
N ILE A 56 25.19 -41.41 -31.34
CA ILE A 56 24.72 -40.09 -30.89
C ILE A 56 23.54 -39.61 -31.73
N HIS A 57 22.50 -39.08 -31.08
CA HIS A 57 21.40 -38.41 -31.76
C HIS A 57 21.81 -36.98 -32.13
N TRP A 58 22.56 -36.84 -33.23
CA TRP A 58 23.22 -35.61 -33.66
C TRP A 58 22.31 -34.40 -33.80
N TYR A 59 21.05 -34.59 -34.21
CA TYR A 59 20.08 -33.50 -34.30
C TYR A 59 19.81 -32.85 -32.92
N SER A 60 19.58 -33.68 -31.90
CA SER A 60 19.30 -33.19 -30.53
C SER A 60 20.55 -32.57 -29.91
N LEU A 61 21.70 -33.22 -30.10
CA LEU A 61 22.98 -32.72 -29.59
C LEU A 61 23.32 -31.34 -30.17
N CYS A 62 23.26 -31.20 -31.51
CA CYS A 62 23.64 -29.98 -32.21
C CYS A 62 22.65 -28.82 -32.02
N SER A 63 21.44 -29.07 -31.51
CA SER A 63 20.45 -28.01 -31.25
C SER A 63 20.47 -27.50 -29.80
N ARG A 64 21.04 -28.28 -28.87
CA ARG A 64 21.02 -27.97 -27.43
C ARG A 64 22.38 -27.66 -26.81
N GLN A 65 23.46 -28.21 -27.37
CA GLN A 65 24.81 -28.02 -26.87
C GLN A 65 25.67 -27.30 -27.91
N GLN A 66 26.40 -26.26 -27.47
CA GLN A 66 27.47 -25.68 -28.27
C GLN A 66 28.65 -26.66 -28.36
N LEU A 67 29.01 -27.04 -29.59
CA LEU A 67 30.13 -27.91 -29.94
C LEU A 67 31.32 -27.06 -30.41
N SER A 68 32.54 -27.54 -30.17
CA SER A 68 33.73 -26.94 -30.79
C SER A 68 33.72 -27.18 -32.29
N GLU A 69 34.27 -26.21 -33.04
CA GLU A 69 34.47 -26.38 -34.48
C GLU A 69 35.37 -27.57 -34.80
N GLU A 70 36.38 -27.86 -33.97
CA GLU A 70 37.25 -29.03 -34.13
C GLU A 70 36.48 -30.35 -34.05
N LEU A 71 35.55 -30.47 -33.09
CA LEU A 71 34.67 -31.65 -33.02
C LEU A 71 33.74 -31.75 -34.25
N ILE A 72 33.20 -30.62 -34.73
CA ILE A 72 32.35 -30.61 -35.92
C ILE A 72 33.17 -31.05 -37.15
N ARG A 73 34.44 -30.63 -37.29
CA ARG A 73 35.34 -31.13 -38.35
C ARG A 73 35.49 -32.64 -38.30
N ASP A 74 35.75 -33.17 -37.12
CA ASP A 74 36.03 -34.59 -36.93
C ASP A 74 34.80 -35.49 -37.05
N CYS A 75 33.60 -34.91 -36.95
CA CYS A 75 32.31 -35.59 -37.06
C CYS A 75 31.43 -35.05 -38.21
N GLN A 76 32.04 -34.43 -39.22
CA GLN A 76 31.34 -33.72 -40.31
C GLN A 76 30.31 -34.56 -41.09
N ASP A 77 30.53 -35.88 -41.18
CA ASP A 77 29.65 -36.80 -41.90
C ASP A 77 28.37 -37.15 -41.12
N TYR A 78 28.31 -36.82 -39.83
CA TYR A 78 27.19 -37.16 -38.93
C TYR A 78 26.32 -35.95 -38.56
N VAL A 79 26.88 -34.73 -38.61
CA VAL A 79 26.17 -33.52 -38.21
C VAL A 79 25.10 -33.11 -39.21
N TYR A 80 24.01 -32.55 -38.72
CA TYR A 80 22.99 -31.94 -39.57
C TYR A 80 23.38 -30.48 -39.85
N TRP A 81 23.99 -30.22 -41.00
CA TRP A 81 24.54 -28.90 -41.35
C TRP A 81 23.54 -27.74 -41.24
N ARG A 82 22.26 -27.98 -41.53
CA ARG A 82 21.20 -26.98 -41.31
C ARG A 82 20.99 -26.65 -39.83
N VAL A 83 21.03 -27.66 -38.94
CA VAL A 83 20.93 -27.47 -37.48
C VAL A 83 22.18 -26.77 -36.95
N ILE A 84 23.35 -27.19 -37.43
CA ILE A 84 24.63 -26.55 -37.12
C ILE A 84 24.58 -25.05 -37.47
N SER A 85 24.08 -24.72 -38.66
CA SER A 85 23.99 -23.33 -39.15
C SER A 85 23.02 -22.44 -38.35
N ILE A 86 22.05 -23.02 -37.64
CA ILE A 86 21.05 -22.29 -36.84
C ILE A 86 21.51 -22.13 -35.39
N TYR A 87 21.98 -23.21 -34.76
CA TYR A 87 22.10 -23.29 -33.30
C TYR A 87 23.55 -23.22 -32.80
N GLN A 88 24.55 -23.41 -33.66
CA GLN A 88 25.95 -23.31 -33.27
C GLN A 88 26.47 -21.92 -33.57
N ASN A 89 27.30 -21.37 -32.69
CA ASN A 89 28.09 -20.17 -32.98
C ASN A 89 29.31 -20.54 -33.84
N LEU A 90 29.27 -20.22 -35.13
CA LEU A 90 30.31 -20.58 -36.10
C LEU A 90 31.16 -19.37 -36.44
N SER A 91 32.48 -19.54 -36.45
CA SER A 91 33.40 -18.51 -36.92
C SER A 91 33.36 -18.38 -38.44
N GLU A 92 33.59 -17.17 -38.94
CA GLU A 92 33.66 -16.88 -40.37
C GLU A 92 34.67 -17.78 -41.13
N PRO A 93 35.90 -18.03 -40.64
CA PRO A 93 36.83 -18.96 -41.30
C PRO A 93 36.29 -20.38 -41.40
N PHE A 94 35.55 -20.86 -40.39
CA PHE A 94 34.94 -22.19 -40.41
C PHE A 94 33.79 -22.28 -41.41
N ILE A 95 32.96 -21.24 -41.49
CA ILE A 95 31.89 -21.16 -42.50
C ILE A 95 32.51 -21.16 -43.92
N GLU A 96 33.64 -20.47 -44.11
CA GLU A 96 34.41 -20.48 -45.36
C GLU A 96 34.97 -21.88 -45.70
N GLU A 97 35.52 -22.57 -44.71
CA GLU A 97 36.04 -23.94 -44.83
C GLU A 97 34.94 -24.92 -45.29
N PHE A 98 33.74 -24.84 -44.70
CA PHE A 98 32.60 -25.72 -44.98
C PHE A 98 31.53 -25.08 -45.85
N ARG A 99 31.91 -24.14 -46.73
CA ARG A 99 30.99 -23.34 -47.56
C ARG A 99 30.00 -24.14 -48.42
N TYR A 100 30.31 -25.38 -48.76
CA TYR A 100 29.44 -26.24 -49.58
C TYR A 100 28.49 -27.10 -48.75
N SER A 101 28.66 -27.14 -47.42
CA SER A 101 27.87 -27.95 -46.51
C SER A 101 26.91 -27.12 -45.66
N VAL A 102 27.32 -25.92 -45.23
CA VAL A 102 26.49 -25.02 -44.41
C VAL A 102 25.24 -24.53 -45.14
N ASP A 103 24.16 -24.31 -44.39
CA ASP A 103 22.92 -23.72 -44.92
C ASP A 103 23.03 -22.20 -44.90
N TRP A 104 23.36 -21.61 -46.04
CA TRP A 104 23.59 -20.17 -46.15
C TRP A 104 22.39 -19.29 -45.79
N ARG A 105 21.15 -19.77 -45.93
CA ARG A 105 19.98 -19.01 -45.47
C ARG A 105 19.94 -18.95 -43.95
N CYS A 106 20.27 -20.06 -43.30
CA CYS A 106 20.37 -20.13 -41.85
C CYS A 106 21.56 -19.31 -41.34
N ILE A 107 22.72 -19.40 -41.99
CA ILE A 107 23.91 -18.58 -41.68
C ILE A 107 23.56 -17.08 -41.75
N SER A 108 22.93 -16.64 -42.84
CA SER A 108 22.58 -15.23 -43.05
C SER A 108 21.59 -14.68 -42.02
N ARG A 109 20.74 -15.55 -41.45
CA ARG A 109 19.67 -15.18 -40.51
C ARG A 109 20.08 -15.25 -39.04
N TYR A 110 20.86 -16.27 -38.67
CA TYR A 110 21.07 -16.63 -37.26
C TYR A 110 22.51 -16.38 -36.78
N GLN A 111 23.47 -16.25 -37.69
CA GLN A 111 24.86 -15.94 -37.32
C GLN A 111 25.09 -14.43 -37.36
N VAL A 112 26.00 -13.93 -36.53
CA VAL A 112 26.48 -12.54 -36.59
C VAL A 112 27.65 -12.48 -37.55
N LEU A 113 27.48 -11.77 -38.67
CA LEU A 113 28.46 -11.75 -39.75
C LEU A 113 29.06 -10.35 -39.90
N SER A 114 30.36 -10.26 -40.09
CA SER A 114 31.03 -9.00 -40.42
C SER A 114 30.74 -8.61 -41.87
N GLU A 115 30.68 -7.30 -42.13
CA GLU A 115 30.54 -6.78 -43.49
C GLU A 115 31.65 -7.25 -44.44
N ILE A 116 32.87 -7.43 -43.92
CA ILE A 116 34.00 -7.93 -44.72
C ILE A 116 33.70 -9.35 -45.22
N PHE A 117 33.13 -10.20 -44.36
CA PHE A 117 32.74 -11.56 -44.71
C PHE A 117 31.53 -11.60 -45.64
N ILE A 118 30.48 -10.84 -45.34
CA ILE A 118 29.29 -10.70 -46.21
C ILE A 118 29.74 -10.30 -47.62
N ARG A 119 30.69 -9.36 -47.74
CA ARG A 119 31.26 -8.96 -49.03
C ARG A 119 32.00 -10.10 -49.75
N ARG A 120 32.76 -10.92 -49.03
CA ARG A 120 33.50 -12.04 -49.61
C ARG A 120 32.57 -13.18 -50.02
N SER A 121 31.48 -13.37 -49.29
CA SER A 121 30.50 -14.46 -49.45
C SER A 121 29.22 -14.02 -50.18
N LYS A 122 29.25 -12.86 -50.86
CA LYS A 122 28.10 -12.19 -51.47
C LYS A 122 27.24 -13.04 -52.40
N ASP A 123 27.83 -14.06 -53.04
CA ASP A 123 27.17 -14.90 -54.03
C ASP A 123 26.45 -16.10 -53.38
N CYS A 124 26.66 -16.34 -52.08
CA CYS A 124 26.09 -17.47 -51.34
C CYS A 124 25.09 -17.04 -50.26
N ILE A 125 25.23 -15.83 -49.72
CA ILE A 125 24.36 -15.29 -48.66
C ILE A 125 22.93 -14.99 -49.15
N ASP A 126 21.99 -15.06 -48.22
CA ASP A 126 20.60 -14.66 -48.43
C ASP A 126 20.47 -13.17 -48.10
N TRP A 127 20.42 -12.34 -49.14
CA TRP A 127 20.38 -10.89 -48.98
C TRP A 127 19.11 -10.38 -48.28
N ASP A 128 17.98 -11.09 -48.36
CA ASP A 128 16.77 -10.73 -47.62
C ASP A 128 16.99 -10.95 -46.12
N ALA A 129 17.60 -12.09 -45.75
CA ALA A 129 17.96 -12.36 -44.37
C ALA A 129 19.02 -11.38 -43.85
N ILE A 130 20.05 -11.07 -44.65
CA ILE A 130 21.07 -10.08 -44.28
C ILE A 130 20.43 -8.71 -44.03
N SER A 131 19.55 -8.26 -44.92
CA SER A 131 18.91 -6.94 -44.82
C SER A 131 17.96 -6.81 -43.63
N LYS A 132 17.45 -7.92 -43.10
CA LYS A 132 16.47 -7.94 -42.00
C LYS A 132 17.09 -8.20 -40.64
N TYR A 133 18.14 -9.02 -40.57
CA TYR A 133 18.65 -9.55 -39.31
C TYR A 133 20.06 -9.05 -38.96
N GLN A 134 20.76 -8.39 -39.89
CA GLN A 134 22.09 -7.83 -39.66
C GLN A 134 22.03 -6.30 -39.57
N MET A 135 22.82 -5.73 -38.66
CA MET A 135 23.08 -4.29 -38.62
C MET A 135 24.20 -3.95 -39.62
N LEU A 136 23.88 -3.17 -40.64
CA LEU A 136 24.78 -2.81 -41.73
C LEU A 136 25.06 -1.31 -41.69
N SER A 137 26.32 -0.93 -41.88
CA SER A 137 26.68 0.48 -42.04
C SER A 137 26.13 1.04 -43.34
N GLU A 138 25.80 2.33 -43.33
CA GLU A 138 25.31 3.04 -44.52
C GLU A 138 26.30 2.98 -45.69
N GLY A 139 27.61 3.04 -45.40
CA GLY A 139 28.65 2.88 -46.40
C GLY A 139 28.61 1.50 -47.09
N PHE A 140 28.21 0.46 -46.36
CA PHE A 140 28.01 -0.87 -46.91
C PHE A 140 26.72 -0.98 -47.71
N ILE A 141 25.60 -0.49 -47.17
CA ILE A 141 24.30 -0.46 -47.85
C ILE A 141 24.42 0.29 -49.19
N LYS A 142 25.10 1.45 -49.19
CA LYS A 142 25.41 2.23 -50.39
C LYS A 142 26.12 1.40 -51.46
N ARG A 143 27.14 0.64 -51.04
CA ARG A 143 27.95 -0.19 -51.93
C ARG A 143 27.18 -1.39 -52.50
N PHE A 144 26.25 -1.96 -51.74
CA PHE A 144 25.44 -3.11 -52.12
C PHE A 144 23.96 -2.75 -52.36
N SER A 145 23.72 -1.52 -52.82
CA SER A 145 22.36 -0.95 -52.96
C SER A 145 21.44 -1.68 -53.94
N GLU A 146 21.97 -2.54 -54.80
CA GLU A 146 21.22 -3.39 -55.73
C GLU A 146 20.91 -4.79 -55.16
N CYS A 147 21.60 -5.19 -54.09
CA CYS A 147 21.44 -6.52 -53.49
C CYS A 147 20.58 -6.48 -52.23
N VAL A 148 20.68 -5.41 -51.43
CA VAL A 148 19.92 -5.27 -50.18
C VAL A 148 18.42 -5.12 -50.44
N ASN A 149 17.62 -5.68 -49.55
CA ASN A 149 16.18 -5.51 -49.55
C ASN A 149 15.83 -4.24 -48.79
N TRP A 150 15.60 -3.17 -49.53
CA TRP A 150 15.29 -1.84 -48.99
C TRP A 150 14.07 -1.82 -48.06
N LYS A 151 13.08 -2.70 -48.27
CA LYS A 151 11.93 -2.77 -47.36
C LYS A 151 12.37 -3.20 -45.96
N TYR A 152 13.24 -4.21 -45.86
CA TYR A 152 13.74 -4.68 -44.58
C TYR A 152 14.74 -3.70 -43.96
N ILE A 153 15.60 -3.06 -44.75
CA ILE A 153 16.48 -2.00 -44.26
C ILE A 153 15.65 -0.88 -43.62
N CYS A 154 14.61 -0.38 -44.31
CA CYS A 154 13.73 0.67 -43.78
C CYS A 154 12.90 0.27 -42.56
N ASP A 155 12.64 -1.03 -42.34
CA ASP A 155 11.84 -1.55 -41.23
C ASP A 155 12.68 -1.85 -39.98
N THR A 156 13.99 -2.08 -40.14
CA THR A 156 14.83 -2.65 -39.09
C THR A 156 15.96 -1.75 -38.61
N GLN A 157 16.34 -0.72 -39.37
CA GLN A 157 17.50 0.11 -39.08
C GLN A 157 17.19 1.59 -39.26
N ASP A 158 17.64 2.41 -38.31
CA ASP A 158 17.63 3.87 -38.45
C ASP A 158 18.74 4.32 -39.42
N MET A 159 18.46 5.38 -40.18
CA MET A 159 19.38 5.94 -41.17
C MET A 159 19.51 7.45 -40.94
N GLU A 160 20.68 7.99 -41.25
CA GLU A 160 20.95 9.41 -41.20
C GLU A 160 20.15 10.16 -42.28
N PRO A 161 19.70 11.41 -42.01
CA PRO A 161 18.91 12.19 -42.94
C PRO A 161 19.56 12.38 -44.32
N ASP A 162 20.87 12.58 -44.38
CA ASP A 162 21.61 12.77 -45.62
C ASP A 162 21.62 11.50 -46.48
N PHE A 163 21.76 10.33 -45.84
CA PHE A 163 21.64 9.04 -46.52
C PHE A 163 20.23 8.82 -47.05
N MET A 164 19.21 9.18 -46.27
CA MET A 164 17.82 9.09 -46.71
C MET A 164 17.54 9.97 -47.94
N ARG A 165 18.09 11.19 -47.97
CA ARG A 165 17.98 12.11 -49.11
C ARG A 165 18.60 11.53 -50.38
N GLU A 166 19.75 10.88 -50.26
CA GLU A 166 20.46 10.24 -51.38
C GLU A 166 19.66 9.08 -51.99
N PHE A 167 19.07 8.22 -51.15
CA PHE A 167 18.37 7.00 -51.58
C PHE A 167 16.85 7.09 -51.64
N LYS A 168 16.28 8.29 -51.59
CA LYS A 168 14.82 8.57 -51.55
C LYS A 168 13.92 7.70 -52.44
N ASN A 169 14.39 7.31 -53.63
CA ASN A 169 13.61 6.54 -54.61
C ASN A 169 13.63 5.03 -54.34
N LYS A 170 14.58 4.52 -53.55
CA LYS A 170 14.67 3.10 -53.15
C LYS A 170 14.05 2.84 -51.78
N LEU A 171 13.90 3.88 -50.96
CA LEU A 171 13.33 3.79 -49.62
C LEU A 171 11.85 3.42 -49.64
N SER A 172 11.45 2.53 -48.73
CA SER A 172 10.05 2.24 -48.46
C SER A 172 9.47 3.26 -47.51
N TRP A 173 8.95 4.37 -48.04
CA TRP A 173 8.35 5.44 -47.24
C TRP A 173 7.20 4.99 -46.33
N LYS A 174 6.50 3.91 -46.71
CA LYS A 174 5.49 3.27 -45.85
C LYS A 174 6.09 2.70 -44.57
N GLU A 175 7.25 2.06 -44.64
CA GLU A 175 7.91 1.50 -43.45
C GLU A 175 8.60 2.62 -42.66
N ILE A 176 9.26 3.57 -43.33
CA ILE A 176 9.88 4.74 -42.70
C ILE A 176 8.87 5.58 -41.92
N SER A 177 7.65 5.74 -42.43
CA SER A 177 6.60 6.52 -41.77
C SER A 177 6.13 5.92 -40.43
N LYS A 178 6.48 4.66 -40.13
CA LYS A 178 6.22 4.03 -38.83
C LYS A 178 7.23 4.44 -37.77
N ASN A 179 8.38 4.99 -38.16
CA ASN A 179 9.40 5.42 -37.23
C ASN A 179 8.98 6.74 -36.57
N PRO A 180 8.69 6.76 -35.25
CA PRO A 180 8.27 7.98 -34.56
C PRO A 180 9.38 9.05 -34.51
N ALA A 181 10.65 8.67 -34.68
CA ALA A 181 11.80 9.57 -34.65
C ALA A 181 12.13 10.24 -36.00
N LEU A 182 11.34 9.99 -37.07
CA LEU A 182 11.61 10.55 -38.40
C LEU A 182 11.61 12.10 -38.38
N PRO A 183 12.70 12.80 -38.71
CA PRO A 183 12.76 14.26 -38.62
C PRO A 183 11.68 15.01 -39.43
N GLU A 184 11.08 16.05 -38.84
CA GLU A 184 9.96 16.78 -39.49
C GLU A 184 10.37 17.49 -40.80
N ASP A 185 11.62 17.94 -40.92
CA ASP A 185 12.12 18.53 -42.17
C ASP A 185 12.12 17.52 -43.34
N LEU A 186 12.35 16.24 -43.07
CA LEU A 186 12.19 15.17 -44.06
C LEU A 186 10.72 14.90 -44.38
N ILE A 187 9.83 14.90 -43.38
CA ILE A 187 8.38 14.77 -43.62
C ILE A 187 7.93 15.85 -44.59
N ARG A 188 8.32 17.11 -44.34
CA ARG A 188 7.93 18.26 -45.18
C ARG A 188 8.53 18.17 -46.58
N ALA A 189 9.81 17.81 -46.67
CA ALA A 189 10.50 17.65 -47.95
C ALA A 189 9.92 16.52 -48.82
N TYR A 190 9.39 15.46 -48.20
CA TYR A 190 8.87 14.27 -48.86
C TYR A 190 7.37 14.01 -48.59
N LYS A 191 6.61 15.09 -48.37
CA LYS A 191 5.18 15.07 -48.00
C LYS A 191 4.28 14.24 -48.93
N GLU A 192 4.66 14.10 -50.21
CA GLU A 192 3.93 13.28 -51.19
C GLU A 192 4.14 11.77 -51.03
N PHE A 193 5.22 11.34 -50.37
CA PHE A 193 5.60 9.93 -50.25
C PHE A 193 5.33 9.34 -48.86
N VAL A 194 5.35 10.18 -47.82
CA VAL A 194 5.09 9.75 -46.45
C VAL A 194 3.65 9.29 -46.25
N ASN A 195 3.45 8.36 -45.33
CA ASN A 195 2.13 7.88 -44.96
C ASN A 195 1.58 8.70 -43.78
N TRP A 196 0.81 9.74 -44.11
CA TRP A 196 0.21 10.65 -43.13
C TRP A 196 -0.65 9.96 -42.08
N SER A 197 -1.43 8.95 -42.47
CA SER A 197 -2.27 8.18 -41.53
C SER A 197 -1.46 7.48 -40.43
N VAL A 198 -0.23 7.05 -40.73
CA VAL A 198 0.66 6.40 -39.77
C VAL A 198 1.37 7.46 -38.93
N ILE A 199 1.92 8.49 -39.58
CA ILE A 199 2.64 9.57 -38.90
C ILE A 199 1.75 10.21 -37.83
N LEU A 200 0.54 10.63 -38.19
CA LEU A 200 -0.39 11.33 -37.29
C LEU A 200 -0.84 10.45 -36.11
N LYS A 201 -0.91 9.11 -36.30
CA LYS A 201 -1.25 8.16 -35.22
C LYS A 201 -0.09 7.82 -34.30
N THR A 202 1.14 7.92 -34.79
CA THR A 202 2.35 7.55 -34.03
C THR A 202 2.96 8.71 -33.25
N ARG A 203 2.63 9.96 -33.59
CA ARG A 203 3.14 11.16 -32.92
C ARG A 203 2.32 12.42 -33.25
N THR A 204 2.52 13.46 -32.44
CA THR A 204 2.06 14.82 -32.69
C THR A 204 3.12 15.57 -33.53
N LEU A 205 2.68 16.37 -34.51
CA LEU A 205 3.55 17.20 -35.35
C LEU A 205 3.46 18.67 -34.92
N SER A 206 4.52 19.44 -35.15
CA SER A 206 4.47 20.89 -34.93
C SER A 206 3.42 21.59 -35.79
N GLU A 207 2.84 22.68 -35.28
CA GLU A 207 1.85 23.48 -36.03
C GLU A 207 2.41 24.01 -37.35
N TYR A 208 3.71 24.35 -37.38
CA TYR A 208 4.40 24.75 -38.59
C TYR A 208 4.37 23.65 -39.66
N THR A 209 4.63 22.40 -39.28
CA THR A 209 4.59 21.25 -40.20
C THR A 209 3.17 20.96 -40.67
N LEU A 210 2.18 21.01 -39.79
CA LEU A 210 0.76 20.85 -40.14
C LEU A 210 0.31 21.92 -41.13
N LYS A 211 0.70 23.18 -40.90
CA LYS A 211 0.42 24.32 -41.78
C LYS A 211 1.05 24.17 -43.17
N GLU A 212 2.33 23.79 -43.22
CA GLU A 212 3.06 23.64 -44.49
C GLU A 212 2.51 22.46 -45.32
N CYS A 213 2.04 21.40 -44.65
CA CYS A 213 1.55 20.17 -45.27
C CYS A 213 0.02 20.01 -45.25
N ARG A 214 -0.73 21.08 -45.02
CA ARG A 214 -2.20 21.06 -44.84
C ARG A 214 -2.99 20.30 -45.91
N GLU A 215 -2.50 20.25 -47.15
CA GLU A 215 -3.20 19.53 -48.24
C GLU A 215 -3.13 18.00 -48.12
N TYR A 216 -2.20 17.48 -47.30
CA TYR A 216 -1.97 16.04 -47.13
C TYR A 216 -2.37 15.51 -45.75
N VAL A 217 -2.59 16.41 -44.78
CA VAL A 217 -2.98 16.06 -43.41
C VAL A 217 -4.43 15.56 -43.40
N GLU A 218 -4.69 14.48 -42.66
CA GLU A 218 -6.03 13.96 -42.43
C GLU A 218 -6.75 14.80 -41.36
N TRP A 219 -7.31 15.94 -41.77
CA TRP A 219 -7.86 16.94 -40.85
C TRP A 219 -9.04 16.46 -40.02
N SER A 220 -9.88 15.56 -40.54
CA SER A 220 -10.95 14.97 -39.72
C SER A 220 -10.41 14.17 -38.54
N TRP A 221 -9.30 13.44 -38.74
CA TRP A 221 -8.65 12.69 -37.67
C TRP A 221 -7.95 13.64 -36.69
N ILE A 222 -7.21 14.64 -37.19
CA ILE A 222 -6.45 15.55 -36.34
C ILE A 222 -7.37 16.44 -35.49
N SER A 223 -8.47 16.95 -36.07
CA SER A 223 -9.47 17.77 -35.37
C SER A 223 -10.15 17.01 -34.23
N ALA A 224 -10.24 15.68 -34.31
CA ALA A 224 -10.88 14.83 -33.29
C ALA A 224 -9.90 14.24 -32.26
N ASN A 225 -8.61 14.09 -32.60
CA ASN A 225 -7.67 13.29 -31.79
C ASN A 225 -6.45 14.06 -31.28
N GLN A 226 -6.23 15.29 -31.73
CA GLN A 226 -5.11 16.13 -31.28
C GLN A 226 -5.61 17.51 -30.86
N THR A 227 -4.96 18.11 -29.86
CA THR A 227 -5.27 19.49 -29.43
C THR A 227 -4.69 20.48 -30.44
N LEU A 228 -5.54 21.34 -31.00
CA LEU A 228 -5.15 22.36 -31.98
C LEU A 228 -5.34 23.76 -31.39
N SER A 229 -4.38 24.67 -31.58
CA SER A 229 -4.57 26.06 -31.18
C SER A 229 -5.63 26.76 -32.04
N GLU A 230 -6.31 27.75 -31.46
CA GLU A 230 -7.26 28.58 -32.21
C GLU A 230 -6.60 29.31 -33.40
N ASP A 231 -5.32 29.68 -33.29
CA ASP A 231 -4.57 30.33 -34.38
C ASP A 231 -4.35 29.40 -35.57
N LEU A 232 -3.99 28.14 -35.33
CA LEU A 232 -3.88 27.15 -36.38
C LEU A 232 -5.25 26.88 -37.02
N ILE A 233 -6.33 26.84 -36.23
CA ILE A 233 -7.70 26.66 -36.73
C ILE A 233 -8.10 27.87 -37.61
N ARG A 234 -7.78 29.11 -37.21
CA ARG A 234 -8.04 30.32 -38.02
C ARG A 234 -7.38 30.22 -39.40
N GLU A 235 -6.13 29.78 -39.43
CA GLU A 235 -5.38 29.68 -40.69
C GLU A 235 -5.79 28.48 -41.56
N CYS A 236 -6.23 27.36 -40.94
CA CYS A 236 -6.61 26.12 -41.62
C CYS A 236 -8.13 25.89 -41.67
N LYS A 237 -8.93 26.96 -41.54
CA LYS A 237 -10.39 26.95 -41.45
C LYS A 237 -11.12 26.14 -42.53
N ASP A 238 -10.54 26.06 -43.73
CA ASP A 238 -11.13 25.40 -44.89
C ASP A 238 -10.84 23.88 -44.91
N TYR A 239 -9.97 23.41 -44.01
CA TYR A 239 -9.52 22.02 -43.92
C TYR A 239 -10.01 21.31 -42.65
N VAL A 240 -10.11 22.03 -41.52
CA VAL A 240 -10.53 21.45 -40.24
C VAL A 240 -11.95 20.89 -40.28
N ASP A 241 -12.18 19.81 -39.52
CA ASP A 241 -13.54 19.30 -39.31
C ASP A 241 -14.19 20.07 -38.16
N TRP A 242 -15.04 21.04 -38.52
CA TRP A 242 -15.69 21.92 -37.54
C TRP A 242 -16.57 21.18 -36.53
N SER A 243 -17.16 20.03 -36.87
CA SER A 243 -17.93 19.25 -35.89
C SER A 243 -17.01 18.64 -34.84
N SER A 244 -15.85 18.11 -35.25
CA SER A 244 -14.83 17.62 -34.32
C SER A 244 -14.19 18.74 -33.51
N ILE A 245 -13.91 19.90 -34.13
CA ILE A 245 -13.41 21.09 -33.43
C ILE A 245 -14.40 21.53 -32.34
N CYS A 246 -15.68 21.65 -32.65
CA CYS A 246 -16.70 22.06 -31.69
C CYS A 246 -16.97 21.02 -30.59
N GLY A 247 -16.72 19.73 -30.86
CA GLY A 247 -17.02 18.62 -29.95
C GLY A 247 -15.87 18.22 -29.02
N GLU A 248 -14.63 18.25 -29.54
CA GLU A 248 -13.46 17.66 -28.88
C GLU A 248 -12.44 18.71 -28.41
N GLN A 249 -12.44 19.93 -28.98
CA GLN A 249 -11.54 21.02 -28.57
C GLN A 249 -12.21 21.93 -27.54
N ARG A 250 -11.43 22.63 -26.71
CA ARG A 250 -11.95 23.69 -25.83
C ARG A 250 -11.80 25.04 -26.51
N LEU A 251 -12.93 25.65 -26.90
CA LEU A 251 -12.95 26.92 -27.64
C LEU A 251 -13.31 28.08 -26.72
N SER A 252 -12.66 29.23 -26.89
CA SER A 252 -13.05 30.48 -26.21
C SER A 252 -14.36 31.02 -26.77
N GLU A 253 -15.14 31.74 -25.94
CA GLU A 253 -16.38 32.38 -26.41
C GLU A 253 -16.12 33.44 -27.48
N ASP A 254 -14.98 34.13 -27.43
CA ASP A 254 -14.61 35.15 -28.42
C ASP A 254 -14.30 34.53 -29.79
N PHE A 255 -13.56 33.41 -29.81
CA PHE A 255 -13.39 32.62 -31.03
C PHE A 255 -14.73 32.13 -31.56
N MET A 256 -15.60 31.62 -30.69
CA MET A 256 -16.92 31.16 -31.11
C MET A 256 -17.80 32.30 -31.67
N ARG A 257 -17.68 33.52 -31.14
CA ARG A 257 -18.36 34.72 -31.68
C ARG A 257 -17.84 35.09 -33.06
N GLU A 258 -16.53 35.04 -33.25
CA GLU A 258 -15.85 35.32 -34.51
C GLU A 258 -16.29 34.32 -35.60
N TRP A 259 -16.34 33.03 -35.27
CA TRP A 259 -16.56 31.92 -36.22
C TRP A 259 -17.97 31.31 -36.20
N LYS A 260 -18.94 32.03 -35.65
CA LYS A 260 -20.34 31.60 -35.42
C LYS A 260 -21.06 30.90 -36.59
N ASP A 261 -20.67 31.19 -37.82
CA ASP A 261 -21.30 30.64 -39.04
C ASP A 261 -20.68 29.30 -39.49
N TYR A 262 -19.51 28.92 -38.94
CA TYR A 262 -18.84 27.65 -39.21
C TYR A 262 -19.09 26.61 -38.11
N LEU A 263 -19.42 27.04 -36.89
CA LEU A 263 -19.58 26.14 -35.75
C LEU A 263 -20.75 25.18 -35.92
N ASP A 264 -20.53 23.93 -35.52
CA ASP A 264 -21.61 22.97 -35.27
C ASP A 264 -22.24 23.29 -33.91
N TRP A 265 -23.36 24.01 -33.94
CA TRP A 265 -24.04 24.47 -32.74
C TRP A 265 -24.58 23.35 -31.86
N SER A 266 -24.84 22.14 -32.40
CA SER A 266 -25.22 20.99 -31.57
C SER A 266 -24.04 20.52 -30.74
N MET A 267 -22.85 20.40 -31.35
CA MET A 267 -21.62 20.04 -30.65
C MET A 267 -21.20 21.12 -29.66
N VAL A 268 -21.29 22.40 -30.04
CA VAL A 268 -21.03 23.53 -29.13
C VAL A 268 -21.91 23.44 -27.88
N SER A 269 -23.22 23.22 -28.07
CA SER A 269 -24.18 23.16 -26.96
C SER A 269 -23.94 21.98 -26.01
N LYS A 270 -23.39 20.88 -26.53
CA LYS A 270 -23.15 19.64 -25.80
C LYS A 270 -21.81 19.62 -25.07
N SER A 271 -20.75 20.11 -25.70
CA SER A 271 -19.36 19.90 -25.26
C SER A 271 -18.71 21.15 -24.67
N GLN A 272 -19.10 22.36 -25.09
CA GLN A 272 -18.47 23.60 -24.62
C GLN A 272 -19.09 24.08 -23.31
N ARG A 273 -18.32 24.81 -22.48
CA ARG A 273 -18.86 25.49 -21.29
C ARG A 273 -19.34 26.89 -21.69
N LEU A 274 -20.66 27.11 -21.65
CA LEU A 274 -21.27 28.34 -22.16
C LEU A 274 -21.77 29.24 -21.02
N SER A 275 -21.45 30.54 -21.07
CA SER A 275 -21.95 31.54 -20.13
C SER A 275 -23.41 31.92 -20.40
N GLU A 276 -24.12 32.44 -19.39
CA GLU A 276 -25.51 32.92 -19.56
C GLU A 276 -25.61 34.01 -20.65
N ASN A 277 -24.60 34.89 -20.73
CA ASN A 277 -24.56 35.95 -21.74
C ASN A 277 -24.44 35.38 -23.16
N PHE A 278 -23.61 34.35 -23.35
CA PHE A 278 -23.50 33.63 -24.62
C PHE A 278 -24.80 32.91 -24.99
N LEU A 279 -25.39 32.18 -24.04
CA LEU A 279 -26.70 31.52 -24.23
C LEU A 279 -27.79 32.52 -24.65
N ARG A 280 -27.79 33.72 -24.06
CA ARG A 280 -28.74 34.79 -24.39
C ARG A 280 -28.57 35.30 -25.82
N GLU A 281 -27.33 35.54 -26.21
CA GLU A 281 -26.99 36.07 -27.53
C GLU A 281 -27.34 35.08 -28.65
N PHE A 282 -26.95 33.81 -28.48
CA PHE A 282 -27.11 32.76 -29.49
C PHE A 282 -28.30 31.82 -29.24
N ARG A 283 -29.30 32.27 -28.49
CA ARG A 283 -30.51 31.49 -28.14
C ARG A 283 -31.23 30.81 -29.31
N HIS A 284 -31.11 31.36 -30.52
CA HIS A 284 -31.76 30.81 -31.72
C HIS A 284 -30.91 29.81 -32.49
N ARG A 285 -29.62 29.68 -32.15
CA ARG A 285 -28.67 28.75 -32.80
C ARG A 285 -28.32 27.57 -31.91
N ILE A 286 -28.33 27.78 -30.60
CA ILE A 286 -27.99 26.77 -29.60
C ILE A 286 -29.06 25.67 -29.56
N ASP A 287 -28.59 24.44 -29.40
CA ASP A 287 -29.44 23.27 -29.16
C ASP A 287 -29.83 23.20 -27.69
N TRP A 288 -31.02 23.72 -27.38
CA TRP A 288 -31.56 23.75 -26.03
C TRP A 288 -31.76 22.37 -25.40
N LYS A 289 -31.87 21.31 -26.20
CA LYS A 289 -31.95 19.93 -25.69
C LYS A 289 -30.62 19.54 -25.05
N SER A 290 -29.53 19.75 -25.78
CA SER A 290 -28.17 19.50 -25.30
C SER A 290 -27.80 20.42 -24.14
N VAL A 291 -28.20 21.69 -24.20
CA VAL A 291 -28.00 22.62 -23.07
C VAL A 291 -28.72 22.16 -21.81
N SER A 292 -29.98 21.73 -21.93
CA SER A 292 -30.78 21.25 -20.80
C SER A 292 -30.19 20.00 -20.14
N GLU A 293 -29.51 19.14 -20.90
CA GLU A 293 -28.93 17.89 -20.42
C GLU A 293 -27.51 18.06 -19.86
N LYS A 294 -26.64 18.82 -20.55
CA LYS A 294 -25.19 18.81 -20.30
C LYS A 294 -24.66 20.06 -19.60
N GLN A 295 -25.34 21.21 -19.74
CA GLN A 295 -24.90 22.45 -19.10
C GLN A 295 -25.44 22.54 -17.68
N ARG A 296 -24.69 23.17 -16.77
CA ARG A 296 -25.17 23.46 -15.42
C ARG A 296 -25.97 24.76 -15.44
N LEU A 297 -27.29 24.67 -15.39
CA LEU A 297 -28.18 25.84 -15.44
C LEU A 297 -28.54 26.31 -14.02
N SER A 298 -28.36 27.61 -13.75
CA SER A 298 -28.84 28.23 -12.51
C SER A 298 -30.37 28.44 -12.53
N GLU A 299 -31.01 28.58 -11.36
CA GLU A 299 -32.47 28.82 -11.29
C GLU A 299 -32.88 30.10 -12.03
N LYS A 300 -32.05 31.14 -11.98
CA LYS A 300 -32.24 32.38 -12.75
C LYS A 300 -32.23 32.12 -14.25
N SER A 301 -31.34 31.25 -14.73
CA SER A 301 -31.27 30.83 -16.13
C SER A 301 -32.52 30.04 -16.52
N ILE A 302 -32.95 29.09 -15.68
CA ILE A 302 -34.17 28.29 -15.90
C ILE A 302 -35.41 29.20 -16.01
N ARG A 303 -35.58 30.15 -15.08
CA ARG A 303 -36.67 31.15 -15.11
C ARG A 303 -36.67 31.98 -16.39
N ARG A 304 -35.48 32.36 -16.85
CA ARG A 304 -35.28 33.25 -17.99
C ARG A 304 -35.51 32.53 -19.33
N PHE A 305 -35.04 31.30 -19.45
CA PHE A 305 -35.12 30.49 -20.66
C PHE A 305 -36.26 29.45 -20.64
N ARG A 306 -37.22 29.61 -19.72
CA ARG A 306 -38.38 28.72 -19.50
C ARG A 306 -39.19 28.29 -20.73
N GLU A 307 -39.17 29.11 -21.79
CA GLU A 307 -39.89 28.83 -23.05
C GLU A 307 -39.06 28.04 -24.06
N HIS A 308 -37.75 27.88 -23.84
CA HIS A 308 -36.82 27.23 -24.77
C HIS A 308 -36.25 25.91 -24.23
N ILE A 309 -36.14 25.79 -22.91
CA ILE A 309 -35.62 24.59 -22.24
C ILE A 309 -36.58 23.40 -22.33
N ASP A 310 -36.02 22.20 -22.42
CA ASP A 310 -36.79 20.96 -22.38
C ASP A 310 -37.04 20.57 -20.91
N TRP A 311 -38.28 20.76 -20.46
CA TRP A 311 -38.66 20.53 -19.07
C TRP A 311 -38.50 19.09 -18.61
N LYS A 312 -38.66 18.10 -19.50
CA LYS A 312 -38.48 16.69 -19.15
C LYS A 312 -37.00 16.39 -18.89
N ILE A 313 -36.13 16.91 -19.75
CA ILE A 313 -34.68 16.75 -19.62
C ILE A 313 -34.18 17.48 -18.37
N ILE A 314 -34.62 18.72 -18.14
CA ILE A 314 -34.24 19.46 -16.94
C ILE A 314 -34.69 18.72 -15.67
N CYS A 315 -35.91 18.19 -15.63
CA CYS A 315 -36.40 17.44 -14.46
C CYS A 315 -35.62 16.14 -14.21
N THR A 316 -34.98 15.57 -15.24
CA THR A 316 -34.21 14.32 -15.15
C THR A 316 -32.75 14.57 -14.76
N PHE A 317 -32.10 15.54 -15.40
CA PHE A 317 -30.63 15.70 -15.35
C PHE A 317 -30.16 16.88 -14.50
N GLN A 318 -31.00 17.90 -14.28
CA GLN A 318 -30.65 19.06 -13.46
C GLN A 318 -31.19 18.90 -12.04
N LYS A 319 -30.50 19.48 -11.06
CA LYS A 319 -30.97 19.54 -9.67
C LYS A 319 -31.89 20.75 -9.50
N LEU A 320 -33.19 20.50 -9.30
CA LEU A 320 -34.18 21.56 -9.11
C LEU A 320 -34.51 21.73 -7.62
N SER A 321 -34.74 22.96 -7.16
CA SER A 321 -35.31 23.18 -5.83
C SER A 321 -36.83 22.99 -5.84
N GLU A 322 -37.42 22.66 -4.69
CA GLU A 322 -38.87 22.57 -4.55
C GLU A 322 -39.57 23.91 -4.85
N ASN A 323 -38.91 25.05 -4.62
CA ASN A 323 -39.47 26.37 -4.94
C ASN A 323 -39.60 26.57 -6.45
N SER A 324 -38.57 26.18 -7.21
CA SER A 324 -38.61 26.16 -8.67
C SER A 324 -39.69 25.19 -9.18
N MET A 325 -39.83 24.02 -8.56
CA MET A 325 -40.88 23.07 -8.91
C MET A 325 -42.29 23.61 -8.63
N ARG A 326 -42.50 24.33 -7.51
CA ARG A 326 -43.78 25.00 -7.21
C ARG A 326 -44.12 26.06 -8.26
N GLU A 327 -43.12 26.87 -8.63
CA GLU A 327 -43.27 27.93 -9.63
C GLU A 327 -43.63 27.37 -11.01
N PHE A 328 -43.03 26.24 -11.39
CA PHE A 328 -43.18 25.63 -12.72
C PHE A 328 -44.00 24.34 -12.73
N LYS A 329 -44.88 24.15 -11.75
CA LYS A 329 -45.68 22.92 -11.54
C LYS A 329 -46.45 22.44 -12.78
N ASP A 330 -46.86 23.37 -13.64
CA ASP A 330 -47.66 23.09 -14.85
C ASP A 330 -46.78 22.72 -16.06
N ARG A 331 -45.44 22.80 -15.93
CA ARG A 331 -44.48 22.54 -17.00
C ARG A 331 -43.51 21.39 -16.69
N ILE A 332 -43.27 21.10 -15.41
CA ILE A 332 -42.37 20.01 -14.99
C ILE A 332 -42.94 18.64 -15.33
N ASP A 333 -42.04 17.70 -15.62
CA ASP A 333 -42.40 16.30 -15.83
C ASP A 333 -42.41 15.58 -14.47
N TRP A 334 -43.61 15.37 -13.93
CA TRP A 334 -43.79 14.80 -12.59
C TRP A 334 -43.24 13.37 -12.43
N GLU A 335 -43.17 12.59 -13.51
CA GLU A 335 -42.55 11.27 -13.50
C GLU A 335 -41.04 11.38 -13.25
N SER A 336 -40.34 12.22 -14.03
CA SER A 336 -38.92 12.50 -13.85
C SER A 336 -38.63 13.12 -12.48
N VAL A 337 -39.46 14.06 -12.03
CA VAL A 337 -39.33 14.68 -10.71
C VAL A 337 -39.45 13.65 -9.59
N SER A 338 -40.44 12.75 -9.65
CA SER A 338 -40.65 11.72 -8.61
C SER A 338 -39.51 10.71 -8.54
N LYS A 339 -38.84 10.46 -9.67
CA LYS A 339 -37.79 9.45 -9.81
C LYS A 339 -36.40 9.97 -9.49
N GLU A 340 -36.04 11.15 -10.02
CA GLU A 340 -34.65 11.62 -10.04
C GLU A 340 -34.40 12.76 -9.03
N GLN A 341 -35.45 13.43 -8.52
CA GLN A 341 -35.31 14.54 -7.56
C GLN A 341 -35.52 14.06 -6.13
N LYS A 342 -34.87 14.72 -5.16
CA LYS A 342 -35.08 14.49 -3.73
C LYS A 342 -36.19 15.41 -3.24
N LEU A 343 -37.28 14.83 -2.75
CA LEU A 343 -38.49 15.57 -2.37
C LEU A 343 -38.77 15.43 -0.88
N SER A 344 -39.21 16.51 -0.23
CA SER A 344 -39.69 16.46 1.15
C SER A 344 -41.11 15.90 1.22
N GLU A 345 -41.45 15.25 2.34
CA GLU A 345 -42.81 14.77 2.59
C GLU A 345 -43.86 15.90 2.54
N LYS A 346 -43.49 17.12 2.95
CA LYS A 346 -44.37 18.30 2.86
C LYS A 346 -44.72 18.61 1.41
N PHE A 347 -43.73 18.57 0.52
CA PHE A 347 -43.93 18.80 -0.90
C PHE A 347 -44.74 17.66 -1.54
N ILE A 348 -44.46 16.40 -1.16
CA ILE A 348 -45.23 15.25 -1.67
C ILE A 348 -46.69 15.33 -1.21
N ARG A 349 -46.99 15.78 0.02
CA ARG A 349 -48.37 16.05 0.49
C ARG A 349 -49.07 17.10 -0.37
N GLU A 350 -48.36 18.18 -0.70
CA GLU A 350 -48.87 19.29 -1.51
C GLU A 350 -49.24 18.83 -2.93
N PHE A 351 -48.44 17.94 -3.53
CA PHE A 351 -48.58 17.47 -4.91
C PHE A 351 -48.93 15.97 -5.03
N LYS A 352 -49.66 15.45 -4.04
CA LYS A 352 -50.00 14.02 -3.93
C LYS A 352 -50.71 13.43 -5.17
N ASP A 353 -51.45 14.26 -5.89
CA ASP A 353 -52.24 13.85 -7.06
C ASP A 353 -51.41 13.92 -8.36
N ASN A 354 -50.18 14.45 -8.30
CA ASN A 354 -49.28 14.61 -9.45
C ASN A 354 -48.09 13.64 -9.42
N VAL A 355 -47.56 13.34 -8.23
CA VAL A 355 -46.36 12.50 -8.08
C VAL A 355 -46.61 11.04 -8.49
N ASN A 356 -45.56 10.37 -8.97
CA ASN A 356 -45.60 8.93 -9.24
C ASN A 356 -45.26 8.16 -7.96
N TRP A 357 -46.28 7.57 -7.33
CA TRP A 357 -46.16 6.91 -6.04
C TRP A 357 -45.23 5.69 -6.01
N SER A 358 -45.07 4.96 -7.12
CA SER A 358 -44.10 3.85 -7.17
C SER A 358 -42.67 4.39 -7.06
N TYR A 359 -42.32 5.46 -7.78
CA TYR A 359 -41.01 6.10 -7.64
C TYR A 359 -40.83 6.80 -6.30
N ILE A 360 -41.88 7.43 -5.76
CA ILE A 360 -41.83 7.98 -4.40
C ILE A 360 -41.50 6.88 -3.38
N SER A 361 -42.14 5.70 -3.50
CA SER A 361 -41.93 4.57 -2.60
C SER A 361 -40.58 3.88 -2.77
N GLU A 362 -40.00 3.92 -3.98
CA GLU A 362 -38.70 3.31 -4.27
C GLU A 362 -37.51 4.21 -3.92
N LYS A 363 -37.61 5.50 -4.24
CA LYS A 363 -36.47 6.43 -4.28
C LYS A 363 -36.40 7.39 -3.09
N GLN A 364 -37.53 7.67 -2.44
CA GLN A 364 -37.59 8.64 -1.34
C GLN A 364 -37.49 7.93 0.02
N ILE A 365 -36.99 8.65 1.02
CA ILE A 365 -36.99 8.19 2.41
C ILE A 365 -38.29 8.70 3.04
N LEU A 366 -39.20 7.79 3.36
CA LEU A 366 -40.52 8.09 3.91
C LEU A 366 -40.62 7.63 5.36
N SER A 367 -41.22 8.45 6.21
CA SER A 367 -41.54 8.13 7.59
C SER A 367 -42.77 7.23 7.70
N GLU A 368 -42.85 6.44 8.77
CA GLU A 368 -44.01 5.58 9.02
C GLU A 368 -45.33 6.36 9.15
N SER A 369 -45.30 7.55 9.76
CA SER A 369 -46.48 8.42 9.89
C SER A 369 -47.00 8.86 8.51
N PHE A 370 -46.09 9.17 7.59
CA PHE A 370 -46.44 9.48 6.20
C PHE A 370 -46.99 8.27 5.45
N ILE A 371 -46.35 7.10 5.59
CA ILE A 371 -46.81 5.86 4.95
C ILE A 371 -48.20 5.47 5.47
N ARG A 372 -48.48 5.62 6.77
CA ARG A 372 -49.81 5.42 7.37
C ARG A 372 -50.89 6.27 6.69
N GLU A 373 -50.58 7.55 6.49
CA GLU A 373 -51.50 8.49 5.86
C GLU A 373 -51.78 8.14 4.39
N PHE A 374 -50.75 7.73 3.64
CA PHE A 374 -50.84 7.43 2.22
C PHE A 374 -50.82 5.93 1.89
N LYS A 375 -51.28 5.08 2.81
CA LYS A 375 -51.19 3.61 2.72
C LYS A 375 -51.79 2.98 1.45
N TYR A 376 -52.76 3.65 0.82
CA TYR A 376 -53.40 3.18 -0.41
C TYR A 376 -52.76 3.74 -1.69
N HIS A 377 -51.77 4.62 -1.56
CA HIS A 377 -51.04 5.22 -2.68
C HIS A 377 -49.62 4.65 -2.79
N VAL A 378 -48.94 4.43 -1.66
CA VAL A 378 -47.58 3.87 -1.63
C VAL A 378 -47.53 2.45 -2.22
N ASP A 379 -46.38 2.12 -2.80
CA ASP A 379 -46.09 0.81 -3.35
C ASP A 379 -45.42 -0.07 -2.28
N TRP A 380 -46.21 -0.97 -1.70
CA TRP A 380 -45.81 -1.80 -0.57
C TRP A 380 -44.65 -2.75 -0.88
N PHE A 381 -44.41 -3.11 -2.14
CA PHE A 381 -43.24 -3.90 -2.51
C PHE A 381 -41.95 -3.13 -2.23
N TYR A 382 -41.91 -1.85 -2.62
CA TYR A 382 -40.74 -1.00 -2.40
C TYR A 382 -40.61 -0.56 -0.95
N ILE A 383 -41.72 -0.24 -0.28
CA ILE A 383 -41.73 0.04 1.17
C ILE A 383 -41.14 -1.14 1.95
N SER A 384 -41.53 -2.38 1.62
CA SER A 384 -41.05 -3.58 2.31
C SER A 384 -39.61 -3.96 1.98
N ARG A 385 -39.11 -3.55 0.80
CA ARG A 385 -37.75 -3.87 0.34
C ARG A 385 -36.70 -2.87 0.82
N TYR A 386 -37.05 -1.60 0.87
CA TYR A 386 -36.10 -0.51 1.14
C TYR A 386 -36.39 0.24 2.45
N GLY A 387 -37.62 0.18 2.98
CA GLY A 387 -37.99 0.80 4.25
C GLY A 387 -37.39 0.06 5.44
N ASN A 388 -37.07 0.81 6.50
CA ASN A 388 -36.69 0.28 7.81
C ASN A 388 -37.91 0.41 8.73
N LEU A 389 -38.72 -0.65 8.82
CA LEU A 389 -40.05 -0.61 9.44
C LEU A 389 -40.00 -1.20 10.84
N THR A 390 -40.68 -0.57 11.79
CA THR A 390 -40.85 -1.09 13.15
C THR A 390 -41.78 -2.31 13.17
N GLU A 391 -41.57 -3.23 14.12
CA GLU A 391 -42.45 -4.40 14.29
C GLU A 391 -43.91 -4.00 14.55
N GLY A 392 -44.13 -2.93 15.31
CA GLY A 392 -45.47 -2.39 15.54
C GLY A 392 -46.16 -1.94 14.25
N PHE A 393 -45.41 -1.35 13.32
CA PHE A 393 -45.90 -0.95 12.01
C PHE A 393 -46.20 -2.16 11.11
N ILE A 394 -45.28 -3.13 11.06
CA ILE A 394 -45.46 -4.37 10.29
C ILE A 394 -46.70 -5.12 10.79
N LYS A 395 -46.89 -5.20 12.11
CA LYS A 395 -48.08 -5.81 12.72
C LYS A 395 -49.38 -5.18 12.26
N GLU A 396 -49.41 -3.85 12.18
CA GLU A 396 -50.58 -3.10 11.75
C GLU A 396 -50.91 -3.30 10.26
N PHE A 397 -49.88 -3.40 9.43
CA PHE A 397 -50.00 -3.53 7.96
C PHE A 397 -49.63 -4.92 7.44
N LYS A 398 -49.81 -5.95 8.27
CA LYS A 398 -49.40 -7.35 7.98
C LYS A 398 -49.93 -7.91 6.65
N ASP A 399 -51.11 -7.45 6.21
CA ASP A 399 -51.79 -7.91 4.99
C ASP A 399 -51.35 -7.12 3.75
N MET A 400 -50.55 -6.05 3.92
CA MET A 400 -50.05 -5.19 2.85
C MET A 400 -48.54 -5.33 2.63
N VAL A 401 -47.78 -5.68 3.67
CA VAL A 401 -46.32 -5.83 3.60
C VAL A 401 -45.89 -7.10 2.84
N GLU A 402 -44.75 -7.01 2.16
CA GLU A 402 -44.13 -8.16 1.49
C GLU A 402 -43.17 -8.88 2.46
N TRP A 403 -43.68 -9.90 3.16
CA TRP A 403 -42.97 -10.65 4.21
C TRP A 403 -41.56 -11.11 3.83
N LYS A 404 -41.40 -11.66 2.63
CA LYS A 404 -40.09 -12.11 2.15
C LYS A 404 -39.07 -10.97 2.10
N LYS A 405 -39.49 -9.75 1.73
CA LYS A 405 -38.62 -8.58 1.63
C LYS A 405 -38.24 -8.02 2.99
N ILE A 406 -39.18 -8.04 3.93
CA ILE A 406 -38.90 -7.71 5.34
C ILE A 406 -37.85 -8.66 5.91
N LEU A 407 -38.02 -9.97 5.74
CA LEU A 407 -37.13 -11.01 6.29
C LEU A 407 -35.73 -11.04 5.65
N GLU A 408 -35.60 -10.60 4.39
CA GLU A 408 -34.29 -10.43 3.72
C GLU A 408 -33.54 -9.18 4.23
N LYS A 409 -34.25 -8.18 4.76
CA LYS A 409 -33.72 -6.83 5.00
C LYS A 409 -33.42 -6.54 6.47
N GLN A 410 -34.29 -6.93 7.39
CA GLN A 410 -34.21 -6.57 8.81
C GLN A 410 -34.48 -7.76 9.74
N ALA A 411 -33.77 -7.78 10.88
CA ALA A 411 -33.97 -8.80 11.91
C ALA A 411 -35.24 -8.50 12.72
N LEU A 412 -36.07 -9.53 12.93
CA LEU A 412 -37.29 -9.49 13.74
C LEU A 412 -37.05 -10.19 15.09
N SER A 413 -37.77 -9.78 16.13
CA SER A 413 -37.77 -10.37 17.47
C SER A 413 -38.40 -11.77 17.46
N GLU A 414 -37.99 -12.59 18.42
CA GLU A 414 -38.49 -13.97 18.54
C GLU A 414 -39.98 -14.00 18.89
N GLU A 415 -40.44 -13.06 19.72
CA GLU A 415 -41.85 -12.89 20.05
C GLU A 415 -42.69 -12.54 18.81
N PHE A 416 -42.16 -11.67 17.94
CA PHE A 416 -42.82 -11.31 16.70
C PHE A 416 -42.86 -12.47 15.70
N ILE A 417 -41.77 -13.23 15.58
CA ILE A 417 -41.72 -14.41 14.71
C ILE A 417 -42.72 -15.48 15.19
N LYS A 418 -42.87 -15.65 16.50
CA LYS A 418 -43.88 -16.55 17.09
C LYS A 418 -45.30 -16.16 16.72
N GLU A 419 -45.61 -14.85 16.78
CA GLU A 419 -46.93 -14.33 16.47
C GLU A 419 -47.31 -14.56 14.98
N PHE A 420 -46.33 -14.48 14.07
CA PHE A 420 -46.53 -14.57 12.61
C PHE A 420 -45.92 -15.84 11.99
N GLU A 421 -45.90 -16.95 12.73
CA GLU A 421 -45.21 -18.18 12.32
C GLU A 421 -45.65 -18.79 10.97
N ASN A 422 -46.87 -18.46 10.53
CA ASN A 422 -47.48 -18.97 9.29
C ASN A 422 -47.21 -18.07 8.08
N ASP A 423 -46.82 -16.81 8.29
CA ASP A 423 -46.58 -15.82 7.25
C ASP A 423 -45.09 -15.69 6.90
N ILE A 424 -44.21 -16.24 7.75
CA ILE A 424 -42.75 -16.13 7.66
C ILE A 424 -42.12 -17.30 6.88
N ASP A 425 -41.14 -16.99 6.03
CA ASP A 425 -40.28 -17.99 5.37
C ASP A 425 -39.14 -18.42 6.32
N TRP A 426 -39.30 -19.61 6.89
CA TRP A 426 -38.35 -20.22 7.83
C TRP A 426 -36.95 -20.49 7.25
N HIS A 427 -36.79 -20.47 5.92
CA HIS A 427 -35.48 -20.62 5.30
C HIS A 427 -34.63 -19.34 5.42
N ILE A 428 -35.27 -18.18 5.60
CA ILE A 428 -34.66 -16.83 5.50
C ILE A 428 -34.35 -16.21 6.88
N ILE A 429 -34.99 -16.69 7.95
CA ILE A 429 -34.90 -16.12 9.32
C ILE A 429 -33.45 -15.93 9.83
N ILE A 430 -32.50 -16.77 9.40
CA ILE A 430 -31.14 -16.84 9.95
C ILE A 430 -30.13 -15.95 9.19
N ILE A 431 -30.56 -15.18 8.19
CA ILE A 431 -29.64 -14.37 7.36
C ILE A 431 -28.95 -13.23 8.14
N HIS A 432 -29.56 -12.73 9.23
CA HIS A 432 -29.08 -11.54 9.94
C HIS A 432 -28.04 -11.76 11.06
N ARG A 433 -27.31 -12.89 11.04
CA ARG A 433 -26.13 -13.14 11.93
C ARG A 433 -26.36 -12.99 13.45
N LYS A 434 -27.59 -13.07 13.94
CA LYS A 434 -27.90 -13.19 15.38
C LYS A 434 -28.41 -14.60 15.66
N MET A 435 -27.81 -15.29 16.62
CA MET A 435 -28.26 -16.62 17.04
C MET A 435 -29.62 -16.50 17.76
N LEU A 436 -30.57 -17.34 17.37
CA LEU A 436 -31.86 -17.49 18.06
C LEU A 436 -31.63 -18.12 19.45
N SER A 437 -32.49 -17.80 20.41
CA SER A 437 -32.43 -18.35 21.76
C SER A 437 -32.62 -19.87 21.77
N HIS A 438 -32.02 -20.53 22.76
CA HIS A 438 -32.09 -22.00 22.90
C HIS A 438 -33.53 -22.52 22.97
N SER A 439 -34.39 -21.84 23.73
CA SER A 439 -35.81 -22.19 23.86
C SER A 439 -36.55 -22.07 22.52
N PHE A 440 -36.28 -21.03 21.73
CA PHE A 440 -36.85 -20.84 20.41
C PHE A 440 -36.39 -21.92 19.42
N VAL A 441 -35.09 -22.24 19.41
CA VAL A 441 -34.54 -23.30 18.54
C VAL A 441 -35.17 -24.65 18.87
N ASN A 442 -35.35 -24.98 20.14
CA ASN A 442 -35.97 -26.25 20.53
C ASN A 442 -37.45 -26.33 20.12
N GLU A 443 -38.19 -25.24 20.26
CA GLU A 443 -39.61 -25.15 19.88
C GLU A 443 -39.81 -25.31 18.37
N TYR A 444 -38.95 -24.68 17.55
CA TYR A 444 -39.10 -24.63 16.09
C TYR A 444 -38.10 -25.50 15.31
N LYS A 445 -37.42 -26.44 15.96
CA LYS A 445 -36.39 -27.31 15.36
C LYS A 445 -36.77 -27.97 14.04
N HIS A 446 -38.05 -28.29 13.82
CA HIS A 446 -38.50 -28.92 12.57
C HIS A 446 -38.70 -27.95 11.40
N LYS A 447 -38.79 -26.64 11.66
CA LYS A 447 -38.98 -25.60 10.63
C LYS A 447 -37.66 -24.92 10.25
N LEU A 448 -36.65 -24.93 11.11
CA LEU A 448 -35.38 -24.20 10.93
C LEU A 448 -34.46 -24.82 9.87
N ASN A 449 -33.68 -23.95 9.20
CA ASN A 449 -32.62 -24.36 8.28
C ASN A 449 -31.31 -24.68 9.03
N TRP A 450 -31.13 -25.95 9.35
CA TRP A 450 -29.99 -26.42 10.15
C TRP A 450 -28.62 -26.28 9.49
N ARG A 451 -28.54 -26.26 8.16
CA ARG A 451 -27.28 -25.97 7.47
C ARG A 451 -26.78 -24.56 7.80
N ARG A 452 -27.68 -23.57 7.80
CA ARG A 452 -27.34 -22.18 8.18
C ARG A 452 -27.04 -22.05 9.68
N ILE A 453 -27.74 -22.81 10.53
CA ILE A 453 -27.43 -22.86 11.96
C ILE A 453 -26.00 -23.38 12.17
N SER A 454 -25.61 -24.47 11.51
CA SER A 454 -24.29 -25.09 11.65
C SER A 454 -23.13 -24.19 11.19
N GLU A 455 -23.39 -23.18 10.34
CA GLU A 455 -22.40 -22.18 9.90
C GLU A 455 -22.14 -21.08 10.95
N PHE A 456 -23.01 -20.95 11.97
CA PHE A 456 -22.89 -19.89 12.96
C PHE A 456 -21.64 -20.09 13.83
N PRO A 457 -20.73 -19.11 13.93
CA PRO A 457 -19.50 -19.28 14.69
C PRO A 457 -19.80 -19.36 16.20
N GLY A 458 -19.17 -20.31 16.91
CA GLY A 458 -19.21 -20.38 18.37
C GLY A 458 -20.35 -21.21 18.95
N LEU A 459 -20.88 -22.21 18.22
CA LEU A 459 -21.84 -23.17 18.77
C LEU A 459 -21.18 -24.02 19.86
N SER A 460 -21.84 -24.17 21.01
CA SER A 460 -21.33 -25.03 22.10
C SER A 460 -21.50 -26.51 21.80
N GLU A 461 -20.61 -27.35 22.33
CA GLU A 461 -20.70 -28.81 22.17
C GLU A 461 -21.99 -29.39 22.76
N ASP A 462 -22.49 -28.83 23.86
CA ASP A 462 -23.75 -29.26 24.47
C ASP A 462 -24.95 -28.97 23.56
N PHE A 463 -24.97 -27.81 22.90
CA PHE A 463 -25.99 -27.49 21.91
C PHE A 463 -25.94 -28.47 20.73
N ILE A 464 -24.74 -28.76 20.21
CA ILE A 464 -24.57 -29.70 19.10
C ILE A 464 -25.00 -31.12 19.52
N ARG A 465 -24.68 -31.54 20.76
CA ARG A 465 -25.08 -32.85 21.31
C ARG A 465 -26.61 -32.98 21.40
N GLU A 466 -27.28 -31.93 21.86
CA GLU A 466 -28.74 -31.89 21.98
C GLU A 466 -29.44 -31.97 20.62
N PHE A 467 -28.91 -31.27 19.61
CA PHE A 467 -29.49 -31.20 18.25
C PHE A 467 -28.75 -32.06 17.22
N LYS A 468 -28.08 -33.12 17.67
CA LYS A 468 -27.24 -34.03 16.86
C LYS A 468 -27.90 -34.58 15.59
N ASP A 469 -29.21 -34.78 15.63
CA ASP A 469 -29.98 -35.38 14.53
C ASP A 469 -30.38 -34.34 13.46
N TYR A 470 -30.11 -33.05 13.71
CA TYR A 470 -30.50 -31.95 12.82
C TYR A 470 -29.31 -31.19 12.22
N VAL A 471 -28.22 -31.03 12.97
CA VAL A 471 -27.05 -30.26 12.54
C VAL A 471 -26.39 -30.83 11.27
N ASP A 472 -25.83 -29.96 10.44
CA ASP A 472 -24.99 -30.37 9.32
C ASP A 472 -23.57 -30.68 9.82
N TRP A 473 -23.31 -31.97 10.05
CA TRP A 473 -22.07 -32.43 10.66
C TRP A 473 -20.80 -32.01 9.92
N LYS A 474 -20.80 -32.07 8.58
CA LYS A 474 -19.65 -31.62 7.79
C LYS A 474 -19.34 -30.15 8.07
N THR A 475 -20.36 -29.30 8.13
CA THR A 475 -20.20 -27.88 8.46
C THR A 475 -19.73 -27.68 9.91
N ILE A 476 -20.28 -28.44 10.86
CA ILE A 476 -19.84 -28.40 12.27
C ILE A 476 -18.34 -28.69 12.40
N PHE A 477 -17.86 -29.80 11.81
CA PHE A 477 -16.45 -30.17 11.87
C PHE A 477 -15.52 -29.21 11.09
N CYS A 478 -16.04 -28.46 10.13
CA CYS A 478 -15.26 -27.46 9.38
C CYS A 478 -15.21 -26.07 10.05
N ARG A 479 -16.28 -25.68 10.75
CA ARG A 479 -16.49 -24.29 11.21
C ARG A 479 -16.34 -24.11 12.72
N GLN A 480 -16.55 -25.16 13.50
CA GLN A 480 -16.49 -25.11 14.97
C GLN A 480 -15.17 -25.70 15.47
N LYS A 481 -14.66 -25.16 16.59
CA LYS A 481 -13.52 -25.73 17.30
C LYS A 481 -14.04 -26.75 18.31
N LEU A 482 -13.75 -28.02 18.11
CA LEU A 482 -14.29 -29.12 18.91
C LEU A 482 -13.18 -29.75 19.77
N SER A 483 -13.56 -30.23 20.94
CA SER A 483 -12.73 -31.00 21.86
C SER A 483 -12.56 -32.42 21.35
N GLU A 484 -11.41 -33.04 21.63
CA GLU A 484 -11.16 -34.43 21.23
C GLU A 484 -12.14 -35.43 21.86
N GLY A 485 -12.63 -35.14 23.08
CA GLY A 485 -13.67 -35.94 23.73
C GLY A 485 -14.96 -35.95 22.91
N PHE A 486 -15.37 -34.79 22.42
CA PHE A 486 -16.53 -34.65 21.55
C PHE A 486 -16.32 -35.30 20.18
N ILE A 487 -15.14 -35.11 19.57
CA ILE A 487 -14.81 -35.74 18.29
C ILE A 487 -14.94 -37.26 18.39
N ARG A 488 -14.47 -37.89 19.48
CA ARG A 488 -14.60 -39.35 19.73
C ARG A 488 -16.04 -39.81 19.75
N GLU A 489 -16.90 -39.05 20.42
CA GLU A 489 -18.32 -39.36 20.56
C GLU A 489 -19.03 -39.40 19.20
N PHE A 490 -18.61 -38.56 18.24
CA PHE A 490 -19.30 -38.35 16.97
C PHE A 490 -18.48 -38.71 15.70
N LEU A 491 -17.48 -39.58 15.83
CA LEU A 491 -16.65 -40.03 14.69
C LEU A 491 -17.44 -40.61 13.51
N CYS A 492 -18.61 -41.20 13.75
CA CYS A 492 -19.43 -41.81 12.70
C CYS A 492 -20.19 -40.80 11.82
N TYR A 493 -20.22 -39.52 12.18
CA TYR A 493 -20.97 -38.49 11.46
C TYR A 493 -20.13 -37.68 10.46
N THR A 494 -18.82 -37.93 10.39
CA THR A 494 -17.91 -37.24 9.45
C THR A 494 -16.81 -38.19 8.96
N ASP A 495 -16.03 -37.71 7.99
CA ASP A 495 -14.86 -38.43 7.50
C ASP A 495 -13.56 -37.92 8.15
N TRP A 496 -12.56 -38.81 8.22
CA TRP A 496 -11.25 -38.52 8.81
C TRP A 496 -10.49 -37.41 8.10
N ARG A 497 -10.76 -37.18 6.81
CA ARG A 497 -10.13 -36.09 6.05
C ARG A 497 -10.60 -34.73 6.59
N THR A 498 -11.89 -34.56 6.82
CA THR A 498 -12.47 -33.35 7.40
C THR A 498 -11.91 -33.08 8.79
N ILE A 499 -11.81 -34.11 9.63
CA ILE A 499 -11.22 -34.00 10.98
C ILE A 499 -9.75 -33.56 10.90
N CYS A 500 -8.93 -34.22 10.07
CA CYS A 500 -7.49 -33.95 10.00
C CYS A 500 -7.16 -32.54 9.46
N ILE A 501 -8.00 -31.98 8.58
CA ILE A 501 -7.81 -30.66 7.99
C ILE A 501 -8.33 -29.55 8.92
N CYS A 502 -9.52 -29.73 9.50
CA CYS A 502 -10.24 -28.63 10.13
C CYS A 502 -10.08 -28.57 11.66
N GLN A 503 -9.69 -29.65 12.32
CA GLN A 503 -9.53 -29.70 13.77
C GLN A 503 -8.06 -29.66 14.20
N THR A 504 -7.79 -29.12 15.39
CA THR A 504 -6.47 -29.18 16.04
C THR A 504 -6.40 -30.44 16.89
N LEU A 505 -5.55 -31.39 16.51
CA LEU A 505 -5.44 -32.69 17.15
C LEU A 505 -4.14 -32.80 17.95
N SER A 506 -4.21 -33.34 19.16
CA SER A 506 -3.06 -33.67 19.97
C SER A 506 -2.33 -34.89 19.43
N GLU A 507 -1.03 -34.97 19.70
CA GLU A 507 -0.22 -36.12 19.32
C GLU A 507 -0.78 -37.43 19.90
N ASN A 508 -1.28 -37.42 21.14
CA ASN A 508 -1.86 -38.62 21.77
C ASN A 508 -3.11 -39.12 21.03
N PHE A 509 -3.97 -38.21 20.58
CA PHE A 509 -5.13 -38.56 19.76
C PHE A 509 -4.70 -39.18 18.43
N ILE A 510 -3.70 -38.59 17.78
CA ILE A 510 -3.15 -39.11 16.52
C ILE A 510 -2.51 -40.50 16.73
N LYS A 511 -1.82 -40.76 17.85
CA LYS A 511 -1.27 -42.09 18.16
C LYS A 511 -2.34 -43.16 18.29
N GLU A 512 -3.45 -42.80 18.93
CA GLU A 512 -4.57 -43.70 19.16
C GLU A 512 -5.23 -44.11 17.84
N PHE A 513 -5.49 -43.14 16.96
CA PHE A 513 -6.15 -43.34 15.66
C PHE A 513 -5.18 -43.39 14.48
N ARG A 514 -3.97 -43.90 14.71
CA ARG A 514 -2.88 -43.88 13.72
C ARG A 514 -3.19 -44.59 12.40
N ASP A 515 -4.13 -45.54 12.44
CA ASP A 515 -4.48 -46.39 11.30
C ASP A 515 -5.65 -45.77 10.50
N GLU A 516 -6.36 -44.77 11.06
CA GLU A 516 -7.48 -44.07 10.39
C GLU A 516 -7.14 -42.65 9.92
N VAL A 517 -6.24 -41.94 10.61
CA VAL A 517 -5.89 -40.55 10.26
C VAL A 517 -5.19 -40.45 8.90
N SER A 518 -5.42 -39.33 8.21
CA SER A 518 -4.68 -39.03 6.99
C SER A 518 -3.34 -38.38 7.33
N TRP A 519 -2.27 -39.17 7.30
CA TRP A 519 -0.92 -38.71 7.64
C TRP A 519 -0.42 -37.53 6.80
N PHE A 520 -0.85 -37.39 5.56
CA PHE A 520 -0.58 -36.20 4.73
C PHE A 520 -1.11 -34.92 5.40
N TYR A 521 -2.40 -34.88 5.74
CA TYR A 521 -3.01 -33.72 6.39
C TYR A 521 -2.53 -33.54 7.83
N ILE A 522 -2.15 -34.62 8.53
CA ILE A 522 -1.47 -34.49 9.82
C ILE A 522 -0.14 -33.75 9.68
N CYS A 523 0.69 -34.11 8.69
CA CYS A 523 1.99 -33.45 8.46
C CYS A 523 1.85 -31.99 8.01
N ASP A 524 0.80 -31.69 7.24
CA ASP A 524 0.54 -30.37 6.65
C ASP A 524 -0.16 -29.40 7.62
N CYS A 525 -1.20 -29.87 8.33
CA CYS A 525 -2.09 -29.01 9.11
C CYS A 525 -1.77 -28.99 10.62
N GLN A 526 -1.06 -29.98 11.16
CA GLN A 526 -0.81 -30.09 12.60
C GLN A 526 0.62 -29.66 12.96
N ARG A 527 0.81 -29.18 14.20
CA ARG A 527 2.13 -28.80 14.72
C ARG A 527 2.72 -30.00 15.48
N LEU A 528 3.76 -30.62 14.91
CA LEU A 528 4.29 -31.88 15.43
C LEU A 528 5.65 -31.68 16.14
N SER A 529 5.86 -32.38 17.25
CA SER A 529 7.11 -32.40 17.98
C SER A 529 8.16 -33.26 17.28
N VAL A 530 9.44 -32.91 17.48
CA VAL A 530 10.57 -33.69 16.92
C VAL A 530 10.57 -35.14 17.41
N SER A 531 10.21 -35.38 18.68
CA SER A 531 10.08 -36.72 19.24
C SER A 531 9.03 -37.55 18.51
N PHE A 532 7.87 -36.95 18.23
CA PHE A 532 6.77 -37.61 17.54
C PHE A 532 7.13 -37.96 16.09
N ILE A 533 7.71 -37.01 15.36
CA ILE A 533 8.18 -37.24 13.98
C ILE A 533 9.21 -38.37 13.93
N ARG A 534 10.09 -38.48 14.94
CA ARG A 534 11.07 -39.59 15.03
C ARG A 534 10.42 -40.94 15.28
N GLU A 535 9.42 -40.98 16.14
CA GLU A 535 8.66 -42.20 16.49
C GLU A 535 7.88 -42.72 15.28
N PHE A 536 7.22 -41.83 14.52
CA PHE A 536 6.36 -42.18 13.38
C PHE A 536 6.99 -41.90 12.01
N LYS A 537 8.32 -41.86 11.94
CA LYS A 537 9.12 -41.47 10.76
C LYS A 537 8.78 -42.16 9.43
N ASP A 538 8.13 -43.33 9.49
CA ASP A 538 7.79 -44.15 8.32
C ASP A 538 6.35 -43.87 7.82
N TYR A 539 5.54 -43.16 8.61
CA TYR A 539 4.22 -42.65 8.22
C TYR A 539 4.25 -41.19 7.73
N MET A 540 5.32 -40.45 8.05
CA MET A 540 5.45 -39.02 7.75
C MET A 540 5.55 -38.74 6.25
N HIS A 541 4.81 -37.74 5.78
CA HIS A 541 4.95 -37.16 4.45
C HIS A 541 6.00 -36.04 4.51
N TRP A 542 7.22 -36.33 4.07
CA TRP A 542 8.40 -35.53 4.41
C TRP A 542 8.50 -34.17 3.68
N ASP A 543 7.91 -34.03 2.51
CA ASP A 543 7.64 -32.76 1.82
C ASP A 543 6.78 -31.81 2.67
N ALA A 544 5.66 -32.28 3.21
CA ALA A 544 4.77 -31.51 4.09
C ALA A 544 5.48 -31.14 5.40
N ILE A 545 6.24 -32.08 5.98
CA ILE A 545 7.10 -31.78 7.14
C ILE A 545 8.13 -30.69 6.81
N SER A 546 8.78 -30.78 5.66
CA SER A 546 9.82 -29.83 5.25
C SER A 546 9.25 -28.44 4.93
N CYS A 547 8.02 -28.39 4.41
CA CYS A 547 7.32 -27.16 4.06
C CYS A 547 6.72 -26.45 5.27
N CYS A 548 6.02 -27.19 6.15
CA CYS A 548 5.09 -26.62 7.12
C CYS A 548 5.64 -26.60 8.56
N GLN A 549 6.66 -27.40 8.88
CA GLN A 549 7.23 -27.46 10.23
C GLN A 549 8.45 -26.56 10.37
N LYS A 550 8.68 -26.03 11.58
CA LYS A 550 9.92 -25.31 11.92
C LYS A 550 10.97 -26.31 12.39
N LEU A 551 12.00 -26.53 11.58
CA LEU A 551 12.98 -27.59 11.81
C LEU A 551 14.34 -27.01 12.20
N SER A 552 15.05 -27.69 13.10
CA SER A 552 16.43 -27.32 13.46
C SER A 552 17.43 -27.92 12.48
N GLU A 553 18.57 -27.25 12.25
CA GLU A 553 19.65 -27.76 11.39
C GLU A 553 20.11 -29.17 11.79
N LYS A 554 20.24 -29.46 13.09
CA LYS A 554 20.58 -30.79 13.59
C LYS A 554 19.55 -31.85 13.16
N PHE A 555 18.26 -31.53 13.25
CA PHE A 555 17.21 -32.44 12.82
C PHE A 555 17.24 -32.67 11.31
N ILE A 556 17.42 -31.60 10.53
CA ILE A 556 17.55 -31.68 9.06
C ILE A 556 18.75 -32.56 8.70
N GLY A 557 19.89 -32.40 9.38
CA GLY A 557 21.07 -33.25 9.19
C GLY A 557 20.83 -34.73 9.51
N ASP A 558 20.12 -35.03 10.61
CA ASP A 558 19.77 -36.40 11.00
C ASP A 558 18.85 -37.09 9.97
N PHE A 559 18.02 -36.32 9.26
CA PHE A 559 17.04 -36.81 8.27
C PHE A 559 17.32 -36.32 6.85
N LYS A 560 18.58 -36.01 6.54
CA LYS A 560 19.00 -35.42 5.26
C LYS A 560 18.53 -36.16 4.01
N ASP A 561 18.36 -37.48 4.11
CA ASP A 561 17.96 -38.34 2.97
C ASP A 561 16.43 -38.48 2.85
N LYS A 562 15.65 -37.94 3.79
CA LYS A 562 14.18 -37.95 3.78
C LYS A 562 13.56 -36.58 3.55
N VAL A 563 14.17 -35.50 4.07
CA VAL A 563 13.64 -34.13 3.94
C VAL A 563 13.68 -33.62 2.50
N ASP A 564 12.72 -32.76 2.16
CA ASP A 564 12.69 -32.07 0.87
C ASP A 564 13.54 -30.80 0.95
N TRP A 565 14.71 -30.86 0.32
CA TRP A 565 15.69 -29.77 0.37
C TRP A 565 15.25 -28.48 -0.33
N GLN A 566 14.33 -28.53 -1.30
CA GLN A 566 13.79 -27.33 -1.93
C GLN A 566 12.96 -26.54 -0.90
N HIS A 567 12.11 -27.24 -0.15
CA HIS A 567 11.32 -26.65 0.93
C HIS A 567 12.21 -26.19 2.10
N ILE A 568 13.21 -26.99 2.47
CA ILE A 568 14.17 -26.62 3.53
C ILE A 568 14.93 -25.33 3.17
N CYS A 569 15.50 -25.24 1.97
CA CYS A 569 16.29 -24.08 1.54
C CYS A 569 15.45 -22.80 1.42
N LYS A 570 14.15 -22.93 1.14
CA LYS A 570 13.22 -21.80 1.01
C LYS A 570 12.64 -21.33 2.34
N ASN A 571 12.22 -22.27 3.20
CA ASN A 571 11.37 -21.96 4.35
C ASN A 571 12.14 -21.94 5.69
N GLN A 572 13.31 -22.59 5.78
CA GLN A 572 14.12 -22.63 7.00
C GLN A 572 15.24 -21.59 6.95
N ARG A 573 15.68 -21.08 8.11
CA ARG A 573 16.85 -20.20 8.20
C ARG A 573 18.11 -21.05 8.38
N LEU A 574 18.96 -21.09 7.36
CA LEU A 574 20.16 -21.92 7.34
C LEU A 574 21.42 -21.05 7.54
N SER A 575 22.38 -21.56 8.30
CA SER A 575 23.71 -20.99 8.45
C SER A 575 24.60 -21.36 7.28
N GLU A 576 25.55 -20.48 6.93
CA GLU A 576 26.50 -20.76 5.85
C GLU A 576 27.30 -22.04 6.12
N TYR A 577 27.71 -22.29 7.38
CA TYR A 577 28.40 -23.51 7.79
C TYR A 577 27.58 -24.77 7.47
N PHE A 578 26.29 -24.78 7.82
CA PHE A 578 25.40 -25.89 7.51
C PHE A 578 25.23 -26.08 6.00
N MET A 579 25.08 -24.98 5.25
CA MET A 579 25.05 -25.04 3.79
C MET A 579 26.35 -25.60 3.19
N GLU A 580 27.51 -25.34 3.80
CA GLU A 580 28.79 -25.93 3.35
C GLU A 580 28.84 -27.43 3.61
N GLU A 581 28.39 -27.86 4.80
CA GLU A 581 28.35 -29.26 5.20
C GLU A 581 27.46 -30.09 4.28
N PHE A 582 26.28 -29.56 3.92
CA PHE A 582 25.26 -30.24 3.10
C PHE A 582 25.18 -29.75 1.65
N LYS A 583 26.26 -29.14 1.14
CA LYS A 583 26.30 -28.48 -0.19
C LYS A 583 25.77 -29.30 -1.37
N SER A 584 25.80 -30.63 -1.29
CA SER A 584 25.32 -31.53 -2.34
C SER A 584 23.80 -31.68 -2.36
N TYR A 585 23.13 -31.35 -1.26
CA TYR A 585 21.68 -31.42 -1.11
C TYR A 585 21.00 -30.06 -1.27
N ILE A 586 21.76 -28.96 -1.08
CA ILE A 586 21.26 -27.59 -1.15
C ILE A 586 20.71 -27.24 -2.54
N ASP A 587 19.49 -26.70 -2.56
CA ASP A 587 18.92 -26.02 -3.73
C ASP A 587 19.45 -24.58 -3.80
N TRP A 588 20.49 -24.38 -4.62
CA TRP A 588 21.18 -23.11 -4.77
C TRP A 588 20.29 -21.98 -5.30
N ARG A 589 19.22 -22.28 -6.05
CA ARG A 589 18.27 -21.25 -6.49
C ARG A 589 17.49 -20.71 -5.29
N LYS A 590 16.99 -21.60 -4.43
CA LYS A 590 16.27 -21.19 -3.20
C LYS A 590 17.16 -20.49 -2.19
N ILE A 591 18.41 -20.91 -2.06
CA ILE A 591 19.38 -20.18 -1.26
C ILE A 591 19.62 -18.76 -1.80
N SER A 592 19.75 -18.60 -3.11
CA SER A 592 19.96 -17.29 -3.74
C SER A 592 18.77 -16.34 -3.57
N GLU A 593 17.54 -16.88 -3.62
CA GLU A 593 16.29 -16.12 -3.45
C GLU A 593 15.99 -15.76 -1.98
N GLY A 594 16.27 -16.66 -1.03
CA GLY A 594 15.68 -16.60 0.31
C GLY A 594 16.66 -16.48 1.49
N GLN A 595 17.93 -16.83 1.34
CA GLN A 595 18.90 -16.79 2.45
C GLN A 595 19.76 -15.54 2.39
N LYS A 596 20.16 -15.00 3.55
CA LYS A 596 21.11 -13.88 3.62
C LYS A 596 22.54 -14.40 3.48
N LEU A 597 23.21 -14.06 2.39
CA LEU A 597 24.56 -14.55 2.07
C LEU A 597 25.63 -13.47 2.26
N SER A 598 26.80 -13.88 2.75
CA SER A 598 27.99 -13.05 2.89
C SER A 598 28.74 -12.90 1.55
N SER A 599 29.45 -11.80 1.36
CA SER A 599 30.27 -11.58 0.15
C SER A 599 31.34 -12.66 -0.03
N SER A 600 31.92 -13.18 1.06
CA SER A 600 32.87 -14.30 1.02
C SER A 600 32.23 -15.58 0.51
N PHE A 601 31.01 -15.89 0.96
CA PHE A 601 30.29 -17.07 0.53
C PHE A 601 29.89 -16.98 -0.94
N ILE A 602 29.38 -15.81 -1.38
CA ILE A 602 29.07 -15.54 -2.78
C ILE A 602 30.30 -15.72 -3.66
N LYS A 603 31.48 -15.19 -3.26
CA LYS A 603 32.73 -15.38 -4.01
C LYS A 603 33.14 -16.84 -4.12
N LYS A 604 33.01 -17.62 -3.04
CA LYS A 604 33.38 -19.04 -2.98
C LYS A 604 32.46 -19.91 -3.85
N TYR A 605 31.16 -19.66 -3.81
CA TYR A 605 30.14 -20.47 -4.50
C TYR A 605 29.52 -19.80 -5.74
N LYS A 606 30.16 -18.77 -6.30
CA LYS A 606 29.69 -18.01 -7.48
C LYS A 606 29.24 -18.85 -8.68
N LYS A 607 29.78 -20.06 -8.85
CA LYS A 607 29.41 -20.98 -9.94
C LYS A 607 28.13 -21.77 -9.69
N TYR A 608 27.70 -21.87 -8.43
CA TYR A 608 26.50 -22.60 -8.01
C TYR A 608 25.29 -21.69 -7.83
N LEU A 609 25.52 -20.41 -7.49
CA LEU A 609 24.45 -19.46 -7.19
C LEU A 609 23.71 -18.97 -8.46
N THR A 610 22.43 -18.66 -8.29
CA THR A 610 21.57 -18.12 -9.35
C THR A 610 21.65 -16.60 -9.35
N TRP A 611 22.41 -16.06 -10.30
CA TRP A 611 22.76 -14.64 -10.33
C TRP A 611 21.59 -13.69 -10.54
N ASN A 612 20.57 -14.07 -11.31
CA ASN A 612 19.36 -13.27 -11.45
C ASN A 612 18.70 -13.04 -10.07
N SER A 613 18.45 -14.13 -9.34
CA SER A 613 17.89 -14.07 -7.98
C SER A 613 18.78 -13.28 -7.00
N LEU A 614 20.11 -13.43 -7.09
CA LEU A 614 21.03 -12.63 -6.26
C LEU A 614 20.93 -11.13 -6.55
N CYS A 615 20.86 -10.74 -7.83
CA CYS A 615 20.81 -9.32 -8.22
C CYS A 615 19.50 -8.65 -7.79
N ILE A 616 18.41 -9.42 -7.65
CA ILE A 616 17.09 -8.91 -7.22
C ILE A 616 16.96 -8.90 -5.69
N TYR A 617 17.26 -10.03 -5.03
CA TYR A 617 16.87 -10.27 -3.64
C TYR A 617 18.00 -10.06 -2.61
N GLN A 618 19.27 -10.05 -3.03
CA GLN A 618 20.40 -9.82 -2.13
C GLN A 618 20.92 -8.40 -2.24
N TYR A 619 21.48 -7.88 -1.15
CA TYR A 619 22.26 -6.65 -1.18
C TYR A 619 23.70 -6.97 -1.63
N LEU A 620 24.04 -6.59 -2.85
CA LEU A 620 25.38 -6.78 -3.40
C LEU A 620 26.22 -5.52 -3.16
N THR A 621 27.42 -5.65 -2.61
CA THR A 621 28.32 -4.51 -2.48
C THR A 621 28.96 -4.17 -3.82
N GLU A 622 29.19 -2.88 -4.11
CA GLU A 622 29.77 -2.50 -5.41
C GLU A 622 31.17 -3.09 -5.64
N ASP A 623 31.97 -3.32 -4.59
CA ASP A 623 33.27 -4.00 -4.71
C ASP A 623 33.11 -5.45 -5.18
N LEU A 624 32.10 -6.15 -4.66
CA LEU A 624 31.75 -7.49 -5.11
C LEU A 624 31.26 -7.46 -6.56
N MET A 625 30.46 -6.46 -6.92
CA MET A 625 29.99 -6.27 -8.30
C MET A 625 31.16 -6.04 -9.27
N ARG A 626 32.14 -5.21 -8.91
CA ARG A 626 33.36 -4.96 -9.71
C ARG A 626 34.17 -6.24 -9.95
N GLU A 627 34.26 -7.11 -8.95
CA GLU A 627 34.99 -8.37 -9.09
C GLU A 627 34.23 -9.43 -9.90
N LEU A 628 32.90 -9.38 -9.93
CA LEU A 628 32.04 -10.42 -10.50
C LEU A 628 31.20 -9.94 -11.68
N THR A 629 31.67 -8.92 -12.39
CA THR A 629 31.01 -8.26 -13.52
C THR A 629 30.46 -9.23 -14.57
N SER A 630 31.17 -10.32 -14.87
CA SER A 630 30.77 -11.32 -15.87
C SER A 630 29.55 -12.15 -15.46
N TYR A 631 29.15 -12.13 -14.19
CA TYR A 631 28.02 -12.90 -13.66
C TYR A 631 26.78 -12.04 -13.40
N LEU A 632 26.93 -10.71 -13.37
CA LEU A 632 25.83 -9.81 -13.00
C LEU A 632 24.80 -9.67 -14.13
N HIS A 633 23.53 -9.65 -13.74
CA HIS A 633 22.44 -9.25 -14.62
C HIS A 633 22.20 -7.74 -14.48
N TRP A 634 22.78 -6.95 -15.38
CA TRP A 634 22.86 -5.50 -15.24
C TRP A 634 21.50 -4.77 -15.23
N ASN A 635 20.47 -5.29 -15.90
CA ASN A 635 19.11 -4.76 -15.79
C ASN A 635 18.59 -4.84 -14.34
N GLU A 636 18.78 -6.00 -13.70
CA GLU A 636 18.35 -6.24 -12.31
C GLU A 636 19.16 -5.38 -11.33
N ILE A 637 20.47 -5.26 -11.57
CA ILE A 637 21.33 -4.35 -10.80
C ILE A 637 20.83 -2.91 -10.90
N SER A 638 20.48 -2.44 -12.10
CA SER A 638 20.01 -1.06 -12.32
C SER A 638 18.66 -0.79 -11.64
N HIS A 639 17.78 -1.80 -11.59
CA HIS A 639 16.45 -1.72 -11.02
C HIS A 639 16.48 -1.78 -9.48
N TYR A 640 17.12 -2.81 -8.93
CA TYR A 640 16.96 -3.19 -7.52
C TYR A 640 18.13 -2.81 -6.62
N GLN A 641 19.34 -2.63 -7.16
CA GLN A 641 20.50 -2.27 -6.34
C GLN A 641 20.65 -0.75 -6.24
N LYS A 642 21.11 -0.27 -5.08
CA LYS A 642 21.46 1.14 -4.87
C LYS A 642 22.89 1.38 -5.33
N LEU A 643 23.07 2.24 -6.32
CA LEU A 643 24.36 2.49 -6.96
C LEU A 643 24.86 3.90 -6.66
N SER A 644 26.16 4.04 -6.41
CA SER A 644 26.82 5.34 -6.34
C SER A 644 27.05 5.89 -7.75
N GLU A 645 27.06 7.21 -7.90
CA GLU A 645 27.37 7.82 -9.19
C GLU A 645 28.76 7.47 -9.72
N ARG A 646 29.73 7.18 -8.84
CA ARG A 646 31.05 6.71 -9.27
C ARG A 646 30.94 5.37 -9.99
N PHE A 647 30.13 4.44 -9.46
CA PHE A 647 29.85 3.17 -10.11
C PHE A 647 29.05 3.35 -11.40
N ILE A 648 28.07 4.26 -11.40
CA ILE A 648 27.29 4.58 -12.62
C ILE A 648 28.21 5.09 -13.73
N ARG A 649 29.14 6.01 -13.43
CA ARG A 649 30.14 6.51 -14.39
C ARG A 649 31.03 5.40 -14.94
N GLU A 650 31.46 4.49 -14.06
CA GLU A 650 32.34 3.36 -14.40
C GLU A 650 31.64 2.34 -15.32
N PHE A 651 30.36 2.03 -15.07
CA PHE A 651 29.60 0.98 -15.77
C PHE A 651 28.47 1.50 -16.66
N LYS A 652 28.53 2.76 -17.09
CA LYS A 652 27.45 3.45 -17.83
C LYS A 652 26.88 2.70 -19.04
N TYR A 653 27.69 1.91 -19.75
CA TYR A 653 27.24 1.16 -20.93
C TYR A 653 26.60 -0.19 -20.61
N TYR A 654 26.70 -0.65 -19.36
CA TYR A 654 26.06 -1.87 -18.90
C TYR A 654 24.72 -1.60 -18.22
N LEU A 655 24.59 -0.43 -17.59
CA LEU A 655 23.42 -0.05 -16.81
C LEU A 655 22.24 0.32 -17.71
N ASN A 656 21.05 -0.03 -17.24
CA ASN A 656 19.80 0.33 -17.89
C ASN A 656 19.34 1.70 -17.41
N TRP A 657 19.49 2.70 -18.26
CA TRP A 657 19.28 4.09 -17.90
C TRP A 657 17.83 4.46 -17.58
N TYR A 658 16.85 3.67 -18.05
CA TYR A 658 15.46 3.83 -17.62
C TYR A 658 15.33 3.66 -16.09
N TYR A 659 15.89 2.56 -15.57
CA TYR A 659 15.89 2.31 -14.13
C TYR A 659 16.83 3.22 -13.36
N ILE A 660 17.95 3.64 -13.96
CA ILE A 660 18.84 4.62 -13.34
C ILE A 660 18.12 5.96 -13.13
N SER A 661 17.45 6.49 -14.16
CA SER A 661 16.68 7.74 -14.05
C SER A 661 15.52 7.65 -13.08
N LYS A 662 14.87 6.49 -12.99
CA LYS A 662 13.70 6.27 -12.13
C LYS A 662 14.04 6.08 -10.65
N ASN A 663 14.97 5.17 -10.37
CA ASN A 663 15.13 4.59 -9.03
C ASN A 663 16.37 5.11 -8.29
N GLN A 664 17.37 5.63 -9.01
CA GLN A 664 18.59 6.14 -8.40
C GLN A 664 18.44 7.64 -8.09
N ILE A 665 19.15 8.09 -7.04
CA ILE A 665 19.23 9.52 -6.72
C ILE A 665 20.45 10.07 -7.44
N LEU A 666 20.22 10.93 -8.42
CA LEU A 666 21.26 11.51 -9.27
C LEU A 666 21.44 12.99 -8.94
N SER A 667 22.68 13.45 -8.82
CA SER A 667 22.98 14.88 -8.79
C SER A 667 22.76 15.50 -10.17
N GLU A 668 22.41 16.78 -10.19
CA GLU A 668 22.31 17.57 -11.43
C GLU A 668 23.57 17.46 -12.29
N GLN A 669 24.76 17.47 -11.68
CA GLN A 669 26.02 17.32 -12.42
C GLN A 669 26.12 15.97 -13.15
N CYS A 670 25.64 14.89 -12.51
CA CYS A 670 25.57 13.57 -13.13
C CYS A 670 24.54 13.56 -14.29
N ILE A 671 23.38 14.21 -14.10
CA ILE A 671 22.36 14.33 -15.13
C ILE A 671 22.89 15.11 -16.34
N LYS A 672 23.62 16.23 -16.11
CA LYS A 672 24.29 16.99 -17.18
C LYS A 672 25.32 16.15 -17.93
N GLU A 673 26.14 15.40 -17.19
CA GLU A 673 27.15 14.52 -17.79
C GLU A 673 26.53 13.44 -18.70
N PHE A 674 25.32 12.98 -18.37
CA PHE A 674 24.61 11.91 -19.06
C PHE A 674 23.29 12.36 -19.70
N GLU A 675 23.22 13.61 -20.15
CA GLU A 675 22.00 14.25 -20.67
C GLU A 675 21.31 13.49 -21.82
N ASN A 676 22.07 12.70 -22.58
CA ASN A 676 21.60 11.93 -23.72
C ASN A 676 21.32 10.45 -23.39
N MET A 677 21.57 10.03 -22.15
CA MET A 677 21.29 8.68 -21.67
C MET A 677 20.12 8.65 -20.67
N VAL A 678 19.92 9.73 -19.92
CA VAL A 678 18.81 9.84 -18.96
C VAL A 678 17.45 9.98 -19.65
N TYR A 679 16.42 9.49 -18.99
CA TYR A 679 15.03 9.66 -19.39
C TYR A 679 14.44 10.89 -18.72
N TRP A 680 14.29 11.98 -19.47
CA TRP A 680 13.96 13.30 -18.92
C TRP A 680 12.61 13.35 -18.20
N GLU A 681 11.58 12.65 -18.69
CA GLU A 681 10.29 12.50 -18.00
C GLU A 681 10.48 11.95 -16.57
N LEU A 682 11.25 10.87 -16.42
CA LEU A 682 11.55 10.24 -15.13
C LEU A 682 12.45 11.12 -14.26
N ILE A 683 13.35 11.90 -14.88
CA ILE A 683 14.16 12.88 -14.16
C ILE A 683 13.26 13.97 -13.58
N SER A 684 12.34 14.52 -14.37
CA SER A 684 11.37 15.54 -13.94
C SER A 684 10.42 15.01 -12.87
N GLU A 685 9.98 13.75 -12.97
CA GLU A 685 9.06 13.13 -12.02
C GLU A 685 9.73 12.82 -10.68
N HIS A 686 10.94 12.23 -10.68
CA HIS A 686 11.51 11.60 -9.49
C HIS A 686 12.72 12.31 -8.87
N GLN A 687 13.40 13.20 -9.59
CA GLN A 687 14.58 13.91 -9.08
C GLN A 687 14.19 15.28 -8.51
N SER A 688 14.98 15.78 -7.55
CA SER A 688 14.85 17.15 -7.05
C SER A 688 15.76 18.06 -7.87
N LEU A 689 15.17 18.99 -8.62
CA LEU A 689 15.86 19.85 -9.57
C LEU A 689 15.77 21.32 -9.14
N SER A 690 16.86 22.06 -9.29
CA SER A 690 16.91 23.51 -9.08
C SER A 690 16.32 24.27 -10.25
N GLU A 691 15.83 25.48 -9.99
CA GLU A 691 15.32 26.38 -11.03
C GLU A 691 16.37 26.73 -12.08
N GLU A 692 17.63 26.90 -11.69
CA GLU A 692 18.74 27.14 -12.61
C GLU A 692 18.95 25.95 -13.56
N PHE A 693 18.84 24.72 -13.05
CA PHE A 693 18.93 23.52 -13.87
C PHE A 693 17.73 23.40 -14.83
N ILE A 694 16.52 23.66 -14.34
CA ILE A 694 15.30 23.60 -15.16
C ILE A 694 15.36 24.65 -16.28
N LYS A 695 15.88 25.86 -16.00
CA LYS A 695 16.16 26.90 -17.01
C LYS A 695 17.13 26.42 -18.09
N GLU A 696 18.20 25.76 -17.69
CA GLU A 696 19.22 25.27 -18.63
C GLU A 696 18.66 24.17 -19.56
N PHE A 697 17.72 23.36 -19.08
CA PHE A 697 17.14 22.23 -19.81
C PHE A 697 15.64 22.41 -20.10
N GLU A 698 15.19 23.64 -20.30
CA GLU A 698 13.76 24.00 -20.43
C GLU A 698 13.02 23.22 -21.54
N ASP A 699 13.74 22.82 -22.60
CA ASP A 699 13.18 22.08 -23.73
C ASP A 699 13.20 20.56 -23.57
N ARG A 700 13.86 20.05 -22.52
CA ARG A 700 13.97 18.60 -22.27
C ARG A 700 13.15 18.13 -21.07
N VAL A 701 12.98 18.99 -20.06
CA VAL A 701 12.19 18.67 -18.87
C VAL A 701 10.70 18.54 -19.19
N ASP A 702 10.02 17.65 -18.49
CA ASP A 702 8.57 17.54 -18.56
C ASP A 702 7.90 18.56 -17.63
N TRP A 703 7.25 19.56 -18.21
CA TRP A 703 6.67 20.69 -17.48
C TRP A 703 5.50 20.32 -16.57
N TYR A 704 4.76 19.25 -16.88
CA TYR A 704 3.69 18.76 -16.01
C TYR A 704 4.30 18.29 -14.68
N TYR A 705 5.33 17.44 -14.75
CA TYR A 705 6.02 16.96 -13.55
C TYR A 705 6.81 18.05 -12.84
N ILE A 706 7.38 19.01 -13.58
CA ILE A 706 8.04 20.18 -12.98
C ILE A 706 7.04 20.99 -12.14
N SER A 707 5.87 21.34 -12.70
CA SER A 707 4.83 22.12 -12.02
C SER A 707 4.25 21.40 -10.80
N ARG A 708 4.11 20.08 -10.87
CA ARG A 708 3.54 19.24 -9.81
C ARG A 708 4.49 18.94 -8.67
N ASN A 709 5.74 18.54 -8.98
CA ASN A 709 6.65 17.94 -7.99
C ASN A 709 7.74 18.89 -7.51
N GLN A 710 8.14 19.89 -8.31
CA GLN A 710 9.22 20.81 -7.94
C GLN A 710 8.67 22.01 -7.16
N ARG A 711 9.54 22.64 -6.36
CA ARG A 711 9.21 23.89 -5.68
C ARG A 711 9.67 25.05 -6.55
N LEU A 712 8.72 25.80 -7.08
CA LEU A 712 8.96 26.90 -8.00
C LEU A 712 8.65 28.24 -7.32
N SER A 713 9.49 29.23 -7.56
CA SER A 713 9.29 30.62 -7.16
C SER A 713 8.35 31.33 -8.13
N GLU A 714 7.62 32.33 -7.65
CA GLU A 714 6.73 33.12 -8.51
C GLU A 714 7.47 33.80 -9.67
N ASP A 715 8.71 34.26 -9.46
CA ASP A 715 9.51 34.86 -10.53
C ASP A 715 9.86 33.83 -11.62
N PHE A 716 10.10 32.58 -11.23
CA PHE A 716 10.27 31.49 -12.17
C PHE A 716 8.99 31.20 -12.95
N ILE A 717 7.85 31.11 -12.25
CA ILE A 717 6.55 30.84 -12.87
C ILE A 717 6.18 31.98 -13.83
N ARG A 718 6.42 33.24 -13.46
CA ARG A 718 6.29 34.42 -14.36
C ARG A 718 7.08 34.25 -15.64
N GLN A 719 8.35 33.83 -15.51
CA GLN A 719 9.25 33.65 -16.65
C GLN A 719 8.77 32.55 -17.61
N PHE A 720 8.16 31.47 -17.07
CA PHE A 720 7.74 30.29 -17.81
C PHE A 720 6.23 30.09 -17.87
N LYS A 721 5.47 31.18 -17.78
CA LYS A 721 4.00 31.17 -17.71
C LYS A 721 3.31 30.35 -18.82
N ASP A 722 3.91 30.28 -20.00
CA ASP A 722 3.33 29.59 -21.16
C ASP A 722 3.71 28.10 -21.23
N ARG A 723 4.58 27.63 -20.32
CA ARG A 723 5.03 26.22 -20.26
C ARG A 723 4.54 25.47 -19.03
N VAL A 724 4.37 26.17 -17.91
CA VAL A 724 3.91 25.55 -16.66
C VAL A 724 2.46 25.06 -16.75
N ASP A 725 2.16 23.95 -16.08
CA ASP A 725 0.78 23.49 -15.91
C ASP A 725 0.10 24.28 -14.80
N TRP A 726 -0.79 25.20 -15.18
CA TRP A 726 -1.46 26.11 -14.23
C TRP A 726 -2.37 25.44 -13.22
N LYS A 727 -2.92 24.26 -13.54
CA LYS A 727 -3.72 23.50 -12.59
C LYS A 727 -2.83 22.96 -11.48
N GLU A 728 -1.71 22.35 -11.85
CA GLU A 728 -0.72 21.83 -10.91
C GLU A 728 -0.02 22.97 -10.14
N ILE A 729 0.21 24.12 -10.76
CA ILE A 729 0.73 25.33 -10.08
C ILE A 729 -0.26 25.81 -9.01
N SER A 730 -1.54 25.93 -9.36
CA SER A 730 -2.60 26.40 -8.45
C SER A 730 -2.83 25.47 -7.26
N GLU A 731 -2.55 24.17 -7.41
CA GLU A 731 -2.73 23.14 -6.38
C GLU A 731 -1.50 22.94 -5.49
N ASN A 732 -0.31 22.89 -6.09
CA ASN A 732 0.90 22.43 -5.41
C ASN A 732 1.81 23.58 -4.95
N GLN A 733 1.78 24.72 -5.64
CA GLN A 733 2.61 25.87 -5.27
C GLN A 733 1.95 26.73 -4.18
N SER A 734 2.72 27.64 -3.59
CA SER A 734 2.23 28.63 -2.63
C SER A 734 2.27 29.99 -3.32
N LEU A 735 1.11 30.48 -3.74
CA LEU A 735 0.98 31.70 -4.53
C LEU A 735 0.50 32.85 -3.64
N THR A 736 1.04 34.04 -3.87
CA THR A 736 0.58 35.29 -3.27
C THR A 736 -0.64 35.82 -4.01
N GLU A 737 -1.49 36.57 -3.32
CA GLU A 737 -2.66 37.21 -3.92
C GLU A 737 -2.28 38.15 -5.07
N ASP A 738 -1.21 38.93 -4.94
CA ASP A 738 -0.72 39.80 -6.01
C ASP A 738 -0.34 39.02 -7.27
N PHE A 739 0.28 37.85 -7.10
CA PHE A 739 0.60 36.95 -8.21
C PHE A 739 -0.67 36.35 -8.83
N ILE A 740 -1.65 35.95 -8.01
CA ILE A 740 -2.92 35.40 -8.51
C ILE A 740 -3.68 36.48 -9.31
N LYS A 741 -3.67 37.75 -8.85
CA LYS A 741 -4.23 38.90 -9.59
C LYS A 741 -3.54 39.09 -10.94
N GLU A 742 -2.21 39.02 -10.95
CA GLU A 742 -1.42 39.16 -12.17
C GLU A 742 -1.78 38.08 -13.23
N PHE A 743 -2.15 36.87 -12.78
CA PHE A 743 -2.43 35.71 -13.63
C PHE A 743 -3.86 35.17 -13.49
N GLU A 744 -4.84 36.06 -13.25
CA GLU A 744 -6.25 35.71 -12.99
C GLU A 744 -6.88 34.81 -14.08
N GLU A 745 -6.48 35.00 -15.34
CA GLU A 745 -6.98 34.25 -16.49
C GLU A 745 -6.36 32.85 -16.63
N TYR A 746 -5.23 32.60 -15.97
CA TYR A 746 -4.45 31.35 -16.10
C TYR A 746 -4.70 30.39 -14.94
N VAL A 747 -4.86 30.91 -13.72
CA VAL A 747 -5.01 30.09 -12.51
C VAL A 747 -6.29 29.24 -12.53
N ASP A 748 -6.22 28.06 -11.91
CA ASP A 748 -7.40 27.22 -11.71
C ASP A 748 -8.11 27.66 -10.43
N TRP A 749 -9.21 28.41 -10.58
CA TRP A 749 -9.94 29.00 -9.46
C TRP A 749 -10.51 28.01 -8.45
N GLU A 750 -10.81 26.76 -8.86
CA GLU A 750 -11.25 25.71 -7.94
C GLU A 750 -10.11 25.31 -7.00
N ASN A 751 -8.91 25.11 -7.56
CA ASN A 751 -7.68 24.81 -6.82
C ASN A 751 -7.20 26.00 -5.99
N ILE A 752 -7.30 27.24 -6.52
CA ILE A 752 -7.00 28.46 -5.76
C ILE A 752 -7.89 28.55 -4.52
N SER A 753 -9.21 28.39 -4.69
CA SER A 753 -10.19 28.45 -3.59
C SER A 753 -10.00 27.34 -2.56
N SER A 754 -9.47 26.19 -2.97
CA SER A 754 -9.27 25.01 -2.12
C SER A 754 -7.95 25.01 -1.36
N TYR A 755 -6.87 25.45 -2.00
CA TYR A 755 -5.50 25.18 -1.54
C TYR A 755 -4.68 26.43 -1.20
N GLN A 756 -5.07 27.60 -1.69
CA GLN A 756 -4.42 28.87 -1.34
C GLN A 756 -5.09 29.49 -0.11
N ILE A 757 -4.35 30.34 0.60
CA ILE A 757 -4.87 31.13 1.71
C ILE A 757 -5.25 32.49 1.14
N LEU A 758 -6.54 32.81 1.18
CA LEU A 758 -7.09 34.03 0.59
C LEU A 758 -7.67 34.92 1.69
N SER A 759 -7.45 36.23 1.58
CA SER A 759 -8.07 37.27 2.38
C SER A 759 -9.51 37.51 1.93
N GLU A 760 -10.33 38.03 2.85
CA GLU A 760 -11.71 38.41 2.53
C GLU A 760 -11.74 39.50 1.45
N GLU A 761 -10.84 40.48 1.52
CA GLU A 761 -10.73 41.54 0.51
C GLU A 761 -10.46 40.98 -0.89
N PHE A 762 -9.60 39.96 -0.99
CA PHE A 762 -9.35 39.27 -2.24
C PHE A 762 -10.57 38.49 -2.74
N ILE A 763 -11.26 37.79 -1.83
CA ILE A 763 -12.46 37.02 -2.17
C ILE A 763 -13.58 37.96 -2.67
N ILE A 764 -13.73 39.14 -2.09
CA ILE A 764 -14.65 40.19 -2.55
C ILE A 764 -14.29 40.64 -3.96
N GLU A 765 -13.01 40.94 -4.20
CA GLU A 765 -12.53 41.39 -5.51
C GLU A 765 -12.80 40.35 -6.62
N PHE A 766 -12.74 39.06 -6.28
CA PHE A 766 -12.90 37.93 -7.21
C PHE A 766 -14.16 37.09 -6.94
N GLU A 767 -15.23 37.71 -6.44
CA GLU A 767 -16.46 37.03 -6.00
C GLU A 767 -17.10 36.13 -7.07
N ASP A 768 -16.97 36.52 -8.34
CA ASP A 768 -17.53 35.81 -9.50
C ASP A 768 -16.65 34.62 -9.95
N TYR A 769 -15.38 34.57 -9.53
CA TYR A 769 -14.41 33.57 -9.96
C TYR A 769 -14.21 32.45 -8.93
N VAL A 770 -14.24 32.78 -7.64
CA VAL A 770 -13.99 31.82 -6.56
C VAL A 770 -15.05 30.72 -6.46
N ASP A 771 -14.64 29.52 -6.05
CA ASP A 771 -15.58 28.45 -5.72
C ASP A 771 -16.05 28.62 -4.27
N TRP A 772 -17.26 29.16 -4.12
CA TRP A 772 -17.85 29.45 -2.81
C TRP A 772 -17.99 28.26 -1.87
N LYS A 773 -18.09 27.03 -2.40
CA LYS A 773 -18.11 25.83 -1.57
C LYS A 773 -16.74 25.59 -0.95
N ASN A 774 -15.68 25.68 -1.75
CA ASN A 774 -14.30 25.54 -1.28
C ASN A 774 -13.88 26.72 -0.39
N ILE A 775 -14.35 27.93 -0.68
CA ILE A 775 -14.16 29.10 0.18
C ILE A 775 -14.78 28.86 1.56
N SER A 776 -16.05 28.42 1.61
CA SER A 776 -16.76 28.16 2.86
C SER A 776 -16.13 27.05 3.70
N GLN A 777 -15.47 26.08 3.07
CA GLN A 777 -14.86 24.92 3.72
C GLN A 777 -13.41 25.18 4.18
N ASN A 778 -12.61 25.86 3.36
CA ASN A 778 -11.14 25.88 3.52
C ASN A 778 -10.56 27.24 3.94
N GLN A 779 -11.34 28.32 3.81
CA GLN A 779 -10.93 29.67 4.21
C GLN A 779 -11.45 30.03 5.60
N ILE A 780 -10.81 31.04 6.20
CA ILE A 780 -11.22 31.61 7.48
C ILE A 780 -12.05 32.83 7.15
N LEU A 781 -13.34 32.80 7.51
CA LEU A 781 -14.28 33.87 7.19
C LEU A 781 -14.84 34.49 8.48
N SER A 782 -14.95 35.80 8.48
CA SER A 782 -15.55 36.61 9.53
C SER A 782 -17.08 36.58 9.41
N GLU A 783 -17.76 36.72 10.54
CA GLU A 783 -19.24 36.76 10.56
C GLU A 783 -19.80 37.89 9.71
N ILE A 784 -19.14 39.05 9.70
CA ILE A 784 -19.53 40.21 8.89
C ILE A 784 -19.49 39.85 7.41
N PHE A 785 -18.42 39.19 6.97
CA PHE A 785 -18.28 38.71 5.60
C PHE A 785 -19.36 37.67 5.26
N ILE A 786 -19.60 36.70 6.16
CA ILE A 786 -20.62 35.66 5.96
C ILE A 786 -22.02 36.27 5.88
N GLU A 787 -22.31 37.31 6.68
CA GLU A 787 -23.57 38.05 6.63
C GLU A 787 -23.77 38.77 5.28
N GLU A 788 -22.73 39.45 4.81
CA GLU A 788 -22.74 40.16 3.52
C GLU A 788 -22.92 39.18 2.34
N TYR A 789 -22.28 38.02 2.40
CA TYR A 789 -22.25 36.99 1.36
C TYR A 789 -23.13 35.75 1.63
N LYS A 790 -24.14 35.90 2.49
CA LYS A 790 -25.02 34.82 2.98
C LYS A 790 -25.70 33.96 1.91
N ASP A 791 -25.94 34.54 0.74
CA ASP A 791 -26.61 33.86 -0.38
C ASP A 791 -25.62 33.04 -1.25
N PHE A 792 -24.32 33.23 -1.06
CA PHE A 792 -23.25 32.54 -1.80
C PHE A 792 -22.58 31.44 -0.98
N VAL A 793 -22.39 31.66 0.33
CA VAL A 793 -21.72 30.70 1.22
C VAL A 793 -22.51 29.40 1.39
N HIS A 794 -21.78 28.31 1.63
CA HIS A 794 -22.38 27.00 1.84
C HIS A 794 -22.55 26.72 3.33
N TRP A 795 -23.77 26.94 3.83
CA TRP A 795 -24.11 26.95 5.26
C TRP A 795 -23.72 25.71 6.06
N SER A 796 -23.70 24.52 5.46
CA SER A 796 -23.24 23.31 6.16
C SER A 796 -21.75 23.38 6.56
N TYR A 797 -20.90 23.95 5.68
CA TYR A 797 -19.47 24.13 5.97
C TYR A 797 -19.26 25.31 6.90
N ILE A 798 -20.01 26.41 6.69
CA ILE A 798 -20.00 27.55 7.64
C ILE A 798 -20.33 27.08 9.06
N SER A 799 -21.37 26.26 9.20
CA SER A 799 -21.84 25.75 10.50
C SER A 799 -20.89 24.71 11.12
N ALA A 800 -20.08 24.02 10.32
CA ALA A 800 -19.18 22.97 10.81
C ALA A 800 -17.76 23.47 11.09
N ASP A 801 -17.24 24.37 10.25
CA ASP A 801 -15.81 24.67 10.13
C ASP A 801 -15.43 26.13 10.51
N GLN A 802 -16.38 27.07 10.49
CA GLN A 802 -16.15 28.45 10.95
C GLN A 802 -16.39 28.57 12.47
N ASP A 803 -15.82 29.58 13.11
CA ASP A 803 -16.07 29.88 14.52
C ASP A 803 -17.20 30.91 14.61
N LEU A 804 -18.39 30.47 15.06
CA LEU A 804 -19.61 31.27 15.03
C LEU A 804 -20.07 31.61 16.46
N SER A 805 -20.40 32.87 16.68
CA SER A 805 -21.04 33.38 17.88
C SER A 805 -22.50 32.94 17.98
N GLU A 806 -22.99 32.85 19.20
CA GLU A 806 -24.38 32.50 19.49
C GLU A 806 -25.35 33.53 18.91
N GLU A 807 -24.99 34.81 18.98
CA GLU A 807 -25.77 35.91 18.41
C GLU A 807 -25.95 35.72 16.90
N PHE A 808 -24.87 35.40 16.18
CA PHE A 808 -24.90 35.13 14.75
C PHE A 808 -25.74 33.88 14.42
N ILE A 809 -25.58 32.80 15.19
CA ILE A 809 -26.37 31.57 15.00
C ILE A 809 -27.88 31.85 15.20
N ILE A 810 -28.25 32.70 16.17
CA ILE A 810 -29.65 33.12 16.38
C ILE A 810 -30.17 33.93 15.20
N GLU A 811 -29.37 34.88 14.71
CA GLU A 811 -29.74 35.72 13.58
C GLU A 811 -29.98 34.90 12.30
N PHE A 812 -29.10 33.94 12.03
CA PHE A 812 -29.14 33.08 10.85
C PHE A 812 -29.75 31.69 11.12
N LYS A 813 -30.58 31.55 12.15
CA LYS A 813 -31.15 30.28 12.62
C LYS A 813 -31.92 29.44 11.58
N GLU A 814 -32.41 30.05 10.51
CA GLU A 814 -33.11 29.35 9.43
C GLU A 814 -32.18 28.90 8.29
N SER A 815 -30.93 29.38 8.29
CA SER A 815 -29.92 29.11 7.27
C SER A 815 -28.83 28.15 7.77
N VAL A 816 -28.42 28.27 9.05
CA VAL A 816 -27.40 27.41 9.66
C VAL A 816 -27.83 25.93 9.72
N ASP A 817 -26.85 25.04 9.54
CA ASP A 817 -27.05 23.59 9.67
C ASP A 817 -26.96 23.20 11.14
N TRP A 818 -28.12 23.10 11.79
CA TRP A 818 -28.22 22.78 13.22
C TRP A 818 -27.49 21.51 13.65
N PRO A 819 -27.57 20.37 12.93
CA PRO A 819 -26.70 19.22 13.18
C PRO A 819 -25.22 19.58 13.25
N CYS A 820 -24.72 20.38 12.30
CA CYS A 820 -23.32 20.83 12.30
C CYS A 820 -23.01 21.78 13.47
N ILE A 821 -23.91 22.74 13.75
CA ILE A 821 -23.78 23.68 14.88
C ILE A 821 -23.63 22.92 16.20
N ILE A 822 -24.51 21.94 16.46
CA ILE A 822 -24.52 21.17 17.71
C ILE A 822 -23.31 20.23 17.84
N THR A 823 -22.79 19.75 16.71
CA THR A 823 -21.67 18.79 16.68
C THR A 823 -20.31 19.48 16.74
N TYR A 824 -20.20 20.69 16.21
CA TYR A 824 -18.90 21.32 15.95
C TYR A 824 -18.71 22.70 16.59
N GLN A 825 -19.77 23.44 16.91
CA GLN A 825 -19.65 24.77 17.54
C GLN A 825 -19.62 24.66 19.09
N LYS A 826 -18.99 25.63 19.73
CA LYS A 826 -18.97 25.77 21.19
C LYS A 826 -20.16 26.63 21.62
N LEU A 827 -21.14 26.01 22.30
CA LEU A 827 -22.40 26.65 22.70
C LEU A 827 -22.54 26.71 24.23
N SER A 828 -23.19 27.75 24.74
CA SER A 828 -23.49 27.99 26.14
C SER A 828 -24.74 27.23 26.59
N ALA A 829 -24.74 26.77 27.84
CA ALA A 829 -25.86 26.02 28.41
C ALA A 829 -27.21 26.77 28.27
N LYS A 830 -27.19 28.11 28.37
CA LYS A 830 -28.38 28.94 28.24
C LYS A 830 -28.92 28.95 26.80
N PHE A 831 -28.05 29.11 25.82
CA PHE A 831 -28.42 29.08 24.40
C PHE A 831 -29.13 27.78 24.01
N ILE A 832 -28.58 26.69 24.52
CA ILE A 832 -29.06 25.33 24.30
C ILE A 832 -30.45 25.14 24.91
N GLU A 833 -30.67 25.61 26.15
CA GLU A 833 -31.97 25.57 26.81
C GLU A 833 -33.04 26.34 26.03
N GLU A 834 -32.69 27.51 25.49
CA GLU A 834 -33.62 28.34 24.72
C GLU A 834 -33.96 27.73 23.34
N HIS A 835 -33.13 26.83 22.80
CA HIS A 835 -33.24 26.27 21.45
C HIS A 835 -33.46 24.74 21.42
N GLU A 836 -33.85 24.17 22.56
CA GLU A 836 -34.08 22.74 22.82
C GLU A 836 -34.98 22.06 21.76
N TYR A 837 -35.98 22.76 21.25
CA TYR A 837 -36.91 22.22 20.25
C TYR A 837 -36.27 21.92 18.88
N LYS A 838 -35.24 22.66 18.47
CA LYS A 838 -34.49 22.38 17.22
C LYS A 838 -33.57 21.16 17.39
N ILE A 839 -33.04 20.97 18.59
CA ILE A 839 -32.22 19.80 18.99
C ILE A 839 -33.07 18.52 18.95
N LYS A 840 -34.32 18.58 19.44
CA LYS A 840 -35.27 17.45 19.45
C LYS A 840 -35.70 16.94 18.07
N GLN A 841 -35.46 17.69 16.98
CA GLN A 841 -35.86 17.32 15.61
C GLN A 841 -34.76 16.60 14.79
N ILE A 842 -33.54 16.49 15.31
CA ILE A 842 -32.40 15.89 14.60
C ILE A 842 -32.38 14.37 14.84
N GLN A 843 -32.24 13.56 13.78
CA GLN A 843 -32.27 12.08 13.88
C GLN A 843 -31.20 11.52 14.84
N HIS A 844 -31.58 10.43 15.52
CA HIS A 844 -30.94 9.72 16.65
C HIS A 844 -29.48 9.20 16.48
N SER A 845 -28.65 9.81 15.63
CA SER A 845 -27.26 9.40 15.38
C SER A 845 -26.21 10.49 15.63
N VAL A 846 -26.62 11.70 15.99
CA VAL A 846 -25.71 12.84 16.20
C VAL A 846 -25.74 13.24 17.68
N LEU A 847 -24.63 13.02 18.39
CA LEU A 847 -24.45 13.44 19.78
C LEU A 847 -23.70 14.79 19.83
N PRO A 848 -24.14 15.75 20.66
CA PRO A 848 -23.41 16.99 20.91
C PRO A 848 -22.04 16.70 21.55
N THR A 849 -20.98 17.37 21.12
CA THR A 849 -19.67 17.28 21.80
C THR A 849 -19.63 18.06 23.12
N ASN A 850 -20.69 18.81 23.44
CA ASN A 850 -20.82 19.56 24.68
C ASN A 850 -21.25 18.64 25.85
N GLN A 851 -20.39 18.55 26.86
CA GLN A 851 -20.52 17.66 28.02
C GLN A 851 -21.84 17.88 28.81
N ASP A 852 -22.32 19.12 28.90
CA ASP A 852 -23.55 19.45 29.64
C ASP A 852 -24.84 19.06 28.87
N LEU A 853 -24.83 19.10 27.53
CA LEU A 853 -25.96 18.59 26.73
C LEU A 853 -26.08 17.09 26.83
N ALA A 854 -24.93 16.41 26.74
CA ALA A 854 -24.88 14.96 26.69
C ALA A 854 -25.50 14.37 27.97
N GLN A 855 -25.31 15.04 29.13
CA GLN A 855 -25.91 14.68 30.40
C GLN A 855 -27.44 14.86 30.42
N LYS A 856 -27.99 16.00 29.94
CA LYS A 856 -29.46 16.20 29.85
C LYS A 856 -30.15 15.31 28.82
N PHE A 857 -29.48 15.04 27.69
CA PHE A 857 -29.99 14.16 26.63
C PHE A 857 -30.09 12.69 27.13
N VAL A 858 -29.16 12.26 28.00
CA VAL A 858 -29.21 10.96 28.67
C VAL A 858 -30.36 10.86 29.70
N GLU A 859 -30.73 11.98 30.34
CA GLU A 859 -31.84 12.04 31.31
C GLU A 859 -33.24 11.98 30.68
N GLU A 860 -33.43 12.44 29.43
CA GLU A 860 -34.74 12.43 28.73
C GLU A 860 -34.99 11.14 27.90
N PHE A 861 -33.94 10.46 27.43
CA PHE A 861 -34.04 9.25 26.58
C PHE A 861 -33.68 7.93 27.30
N LYS A 862 -34.12 7.80 28.56
CA LYS A 862 -33.79 6.72 29.52
C LYS A 862 -34.02 5.28 29.04
N ASP A 863 -34.94 5.07 28.09
CA ASP A 863 -35.30 3.71 27.64
C ASP A 863 -34.47 3.16 26.47
N TYR A 864 -33.69 3.99 25.76
CA TYR A 864 -33.12 3.60 24.45
C TYR A 864 -31.60 3.54 24.36
N VAL A 865 -30.84 4.07 25.33
CA VAL A 865 -29.40 4.34 25.15
C VAL A 865 -28.48 3.50 26.05
N THR A 866 -28.79 2.23 26.33
CA THR A 866 -27.95 1.47 27.29
C THR A 866 -26.68 0.86 26.69
N ARG A 867 -26.58 0.69 25.36
CA ARG A 867 -25.39 0.09 24.70
C ARG A 867 -24.36 1.11 24.20
N TYR A 868 -24.77 2.36 23.97
CA TYR A 868 -23.92 3.41 23.40
C TYR A 868 -23.33 4.37 24.46
N ILE A 869 -23.93 4.44 25.66
CA ILE A 869 -23.39 5.24 26.77
C ILE A 869 -22.02 4.70 27.25
N CYS A 870 -21.81 3.37 27.21
CA CYS A 870 -20.58 2.75 27.71
C CYS A 870 -19.35 2.97 26.79
N THR A 871 -19.59 3.19 25.49
CA THR A 871 -18.56 3.35 24.45
C THR A 871 -18.20 4.81 24.15
N ALA A 872 -19.11 5.76 24.44
CA ALA A 872 -18.98 7.15 23.98
C ALA A 872 -18.59 8.17 25.06
N TYR A 873 -18.70 7.85 26.36
CA TYR A 873 -18.45 8.80 27.47
C TYR A 873 -17.14 8.53 28.22
N GLN A 874 -16.44 9.60 28.59
CA GLN A 874 -15.21 9.58 29.39
C GLN A 874 -15.45 9.29 30.89
N SER A 875 -16.69 9.44 31.41
CA SER A 875 -17.09 9.14 32.79
C SER A 875 -18.63 9.09 32.93
N VAL A 876 -19.19 8.03 33.52
CA VAL A 876 -20.62 7.86 33.86
C VAL A 876 -20.79 7.83 35.40
N PRO A 877 -21.74 8.58 36.00
CA PRO A 877 -21.97 8.55 37.45
C PRO A 877 -22.40 7.17 37.97
N GLU A 878 -21.87 6.74 39.12
CA GLU A 878 -22.13 5.43 39.73
C GLU A 878 -23.60 5.15 40.01
N ASP A 879 -24.37 6.16 40.47
CA ASP A 879 -25.81 6.03 40.73
C ASP A 879 -26.60 5.62 39.47
N TYR A 880 -26.12 6.02 38.29
CA TYR A 880 -26.71 5.62 37.01
C TYR A 880 -26.37 4.16 36.68
N ILE A 881 -25.14 3.72 36.96
CA ILE A 881 -24.72 2.32 36.79
C ILE A 881 -25.57 1.41 37.71
N VAL A 882 -25.91 1.87 38.93
CA VAL A 882 -26.84 1.18 39.85
C VAL A 882 -28.23 1.02 39.25
N GLU A 883 -28.80 2.10 38.72
CA GLU A 883 -30.16 2.12 38.17
C GLU A 883 -30.31 1.16 36.97
N TYR A 884 -29.28 1.06 36.13
CA TYR A 884 -29.30 0.26 34.89
C TYR A 884 -28.46 -1.03 34.94
N LYS A 885 -28.13 -1.52 36.14
CA LYS A 885 -27.24 -2.68 36.37
C LYS A 885 -27.50 -3.93 35.53
N ASN A 886 -28.74 -4.16 35.09
CA ASN A 886 -29.14 -5.35 34.31
C ASN A 886 -29.06 -5.15 32.78
N ARG A 887 -28.67 -3.96 32.30
CA ARG A 887 -28.73 -3.57 30.88
C ARG A 887 -27.39 -3.03 30.34
N ILE A 888 -26.36 -2.96 31.17
CA ILE A 888 -25.02 -2.43 30.86
C ILE A 888 -23.99 -3.55 30.67
N ASP A 889 -22.93 -3.28 29.90
CA ASP A 889 -21.79 -4.19 29.75
C ASP A 889 -20.78 -3.98 30.88
N TRP A 890 -20.80 -4.87 31.87
CA TRP A 890 -19.94 -4.77 33.04
C TRP A 890 -18.45 -4.93 32.76
N LYS A 891 -18.08 -5.61 31.68
CA LYS A 891 -16.68 -5.74 31.27
C LYS A 891 -16.14 -4.40 30.78
N GLU A 892 -16.94 -3.72 29.95
CA GLU A 892 -16.61 -2.41 29.42
C GLU A 892 -16.63 -1.33 30.50
N ILE A 893 -17.60 -1.38 31.41
CA ILE A 893 -17.66 -0.48 32.58
C ILE A 893 -16.43 -0.65 33.46
N SER A 894 -15.98 -1.88 33.70
CA SER A 894 -14.80 -2.17 34.54
C SER A 894 -13.48 -1.70 33.92
N GLU A 895 -13.41 -1.60 32.58
CA GLU A 895 -12.23 -1.14 31.84
C GLU A 895 -12.20 0.37 31.64
N LYS A 896 -13.34 0.96 31.24
CA LYS A 896 -13.38 2.33 30.71
C LYS A 896 -13.82 3.38 31.72
N GLN A 897 -14.49 2.99 32.80
CA GLN A 897 -15.01 3.91 33.82
C GLN A 897 -14.12 3.91 35.06
N ARG A 898 -14.04 5.04 35.77
CA ARG A 898 -13.34 5.14 37.05
C ARG A 898 -14.33 4.85 38.18
N LEU A 899 -14.24 3.66 38.76
CA LEU A 899 -15.16 3.17 39.79
C LEU A 899 -14.55 3.31 41.19
N SER A 900 -15.38 3.68 42.15
CA SER A 900 -15.05 3.77 43.57
C SER A 900 -15.04 2.38 44.20
N GLU A 901 -14.19 2.18 45.21
CA GLU A 901 -14.10 0.90 45.91
C GLU A 901 -15.42 0.49 46.57
N ASN A 902 -16.21 1.45 47.06
CA ASN A 902 -17.52 1.18 47.66
C ASN A 902 -18.51 0.65 46.62
N PHE A 903 -18.48 1.22 45.41
CA PHE A 903 -19.27 0.73 44.30
C PHE A 903 -18.84 -0.68 43.88
N ILE A 904 -17.54 -0.93 43.75
CA ILE A 904 -17.04 -2.28 43.41
C ILE A 904 -17.39 -3.29 44.51
N ILE A 905 -17.36 -2.89 45.79
CA ILE A 905 -17.84 -3.73 46.91
C ILE A 905 -19.31 -4.12 46.70
N GLU A 906 -20.16 -3.16 46.34
CA GLU A 906 -21.59 -3.37 46.15
C GLU A 906 -21.89 -4.27 44.94
N PHE A 907 -21.13 -4.11 43.84
CA PHE A 907 -21.33 -4.81 42.57
C PHE A 907 -20.27 -5.89 42.28
N ASN A 908 -19.68 -6.47 43.33
CA ASN A 908 -18.57 -7.43 43.26
C ASN A 908 -18.86 -8.66 42.37
N THR A 909 -20.13 -9.04 42.20
CA THR A 909 -20.53 -10.17 41.35
C THR A 909 -20.71 -9.82 39.88
N TYR A 910 -20.75 -8.54 39.54
CA TYR A 910 -21.01 -8.05 38.19
C TYR A 910 -19.75 -7.56 37.49
N VAL A 911 -18.85 -6.88 38.22
CA VAL A 911 -17.62 -6.31 37.67
C VAL A 911 -16.67 -7.38 37.09
N ASP A 912 -15.90 -6.99 36.08
CA ASP A 912 -14.84 -7.82 35.52
C ASP A 912 -13.55 -7.60 36.32
N TRP A 913 -13.21 -8.59 37.16
CA TRP A 913 -12.11 -8.48 38.12
C TRP A 913 -10.73 -8.34 37.49
N GLU A 914 -10.53 -8.82 36.26
CA GLU A 914 -9.27 -8.64 35.52
C GLU A 914 -9.10 -7.17 35.15
N ASN A 915 -10.14 -6.56 34.57
CA ASN A 915 -10.17 -5.13 34.24
C ASN A 915 -10.11 -4.23 35.48
N ILE A 916 -10.82 -4.61 36.56
CA ILE A 916 -10.72 -3.91 37.85
C ILE A 916 -9.28 -3.91 38.36
N SER A 917 -8.61 -5.06 38.32
CA SER A 917 -7.24 -5.22 38.83
C SER A 917 -6.21 -4.45 38.00
N LYS A 918 -6.47 -4.27 36.70
CA LYS A 918 -5.56 -3.62 35.75
C LYS A 918 -5.73 -2.10 35.67
N TYR A 919 -6.97 -1.61 35.62
CA TYR A 919 -7.25 -0.22 35.25
C TYR A 919 -7.74 0.66 36.41
N GLN A 920 -8.25 0.07 37.50
CA GLN A 920 -8.71 0.85 38.66
C GLN A 920 -7.56 1.11 39.64
N ILE A 921 -7.68 2.20 40.42
CA ILE A 921 -6.75 2.51 41.50
C ILE A 921 -7.29 1.87 42.78
N LEU A 922 -6.64 0.79 43.23
CA LEU A 922 -7.08 0.01 44.39
C LEU A 922 -6.20 0.27 45.60
N SER A 923 -6.81 0.39 46.77
CA SER A 923 -6.19 0.51 48.08
C SER A 923 -5.81 -0.85 48.64
N GLU A 924 -4.80 -0.86 49.50
CA GLU A 924 -4.35 -2.09 50.18
C GLU A 924 -5.47 -2.76 50.99
N GLY A 925 -6.32 -1.94 51.64
CA GLY A 925 -7.45 -2.43 52.44
C GLY A 925 -8.48 -3.15 51.58
N PHE A 926 -8.72 -2.66 50.37
CA PHE A 926 -9.61 -3.29 49.41
C PHE A 926 -9.03 -4.60 48.86
N ILE A 927 -7.77 -4.61 48.43
CA ILE A 927 -7.13 -5.83 47.90
C ILE A 927 -7.08 -6.93 48.96
N ARG A 928 -6.82 -6.59 50.24
CA ARG A 928 -6.91 -7.56 51.36
C ARG A 928 -8.29 -8.19 51.46
N LYS A 929 -9.34 -7.37 51.33
CA LYS A 929 -10.75 -7.79 51.45
C LYS A 929 -11.18 -8.68 50.28
N PHE A 930 -10.69 -8.44 49.06
CA PHE A 930 -11.06 -9.18 47.84
C PHE A 930 -9.91 -10.01 47.24
N ASN A 931 -9.01 -10.51 48.10
CA ASN A 931 -7.81 -11.22 47.68
C ASN A 931 -8.08 -12.48 46.82
N GLU A 932 -9.25 -13.10 46.95
CA GLU A 932 -9.65 -14.28 46.16
C GLU A 932 -10.25 -13.93 44.78
N TYR A 933 -10.60 -12.65 44.55
CA TYR A 933 -11.27 -12.20 43.32
C TYR A 933 -10.34 -11.44 42.38
N VAL A 934 -9.38 -10.68 42.92
CA VAL A 934 -8.45 -9.88 42.11
C VAL A 934 -7.53 -10.76 41.26
N ASP A 935 -7.19 -10.29 40.06
CA ASP A 935 -6.18 -10.94 39.22
C ASP A 935 -4.78 -10.55 39.71
N TRP A 936 -4.14 -11.47 40.43
CA TRP A 936 -2.85 -11.21 41.07
C TRP A 936 -1.72 -10.86 40.11
N LYS A 937 -1.80 -11.31 38.85
CA LYS A 937 -0.82 -10.94 37.82
C LYS A 937 -0.96 -9.46 37.46
N SER A 938 -2.19 -9.00 37.21
CA SER A 938 -2.49 -7.59 36.95
C SER A 938 -2.20 -6.71 38.16
N ILE A 939 -2.53 -7.15 39.37
CA ILE A 939 -2.16 -6.46 40.62
C ILE A 939 -0.63 -6.30 40.73
N SER A 940 0.13 -7.36 40.42
CA SER A 940 1.59 -7.34 40.52
C SER A 940 2.26 -6.43 39.48
N HIS A 941 1.64 -6.24 38.31
CA HIS A 941 2.17 -5.45 37.20
C HIS A 941 1.74 -3.97 37.25
N TYR A 942 0.45 -3.69 37.46
CA TYR A 942 -0.13 -2.35 37.27
C TYR A 942 -0.28 -1.56 38.58
N GLN A 943 -0.46 -2.23 39.72
CA GLN A 943 -0.65 -1.55 41.01
C GLN A 943 0.70 -1.25 41.69
N LYS A 944 0.76 -0.16 42.47
CA LYS A 944 1.94 0.17 43.28
C LYS A 944 1.85 -0.53 44.63
N LEU A 945 2.66 -1.58 44.83
CA LEU A 945 2.56 -2.43 46.02
C LEU A 945 3.73 -2.16 46.98
N PRO A 946 3.48 -1.83 48.26
CA PRO A 946 4.55 -1.71 49.24
C PRO A 946 5.08 -3.09 49.66
N GLU A 947 6.36 -3.18 49.99
CA GLU A 947 7.00 -4.46 50.32
C GLU A 947 6.32 -5.25 51.44
N ASN A 948 5.83 -4.57 52.49
CA ASN A 948 5.12 -5.26 53.58
C ASN A 948 3.84 -5.94 53.10
N PHE A 949 3.16 -5.36 52.11
CA PHE A 949 2.00 -5.97 51.47
C PHE A 949 2.42 -7.19 50.64
N ILE A 950 3.52 -7.08 49.88
CA ILE A 950 4.06 -8.21 49.10
C ILE A 950 4.50 -9.35 50.04
N ARG A 951 5.07 -9.05 51.22
CA ARG A 951 5.40 -10.07 52.24
C ARG A 951 4.18 -10.87 52.68
N GLU A 952 3.07 -10.17 52.87
CA GLU A 952 1.81 -10.77 53.31
C GLU A 952 1.21 -11.67 52.24
N PHE A 953 1.20 -11.23 50.97
CA PHE A 953 0.63 -11.97 49.83
C PHE A 953 1.67 -12.68 48.96
N LYS A 954 2.79 -13.08 49.57
CA LYS A 954 3.96 -13.68 48.89
C LYS A 954 3.64 -14.91 48.03
N ASP A 955 2.59 -15.65 48.37
CA ASP A 955 2.18 -16.88 47.70
C ASP A 955 1.18 -16.62 46.55
N SER A 956 0.62 -15.41 46.48
CA SER A 956 -0.38 -15.02 45.47
C SER A 956 0.21 -14.12 44.37
N VAL A 957 1.17 -13.24 44.70
CA VAL A 957 1.78 -12.32 43.73
C VAL A 957 2.58 -13.04 42.64
N ASP A 958 2.61 -12.45 41.44
CA ASP A 958 3.47 -12.91 40.35
C ASP A 958 4.88 -12.34 40.54
N TRP A 959 5.82 -13.21 40.93
CA TRP A 959 7.19 -12.80 41.23
C TRP A 959 7.97 -12.27 40.03
N THR A 960 7.59 -12.61 38.79
CA THR A 960 8.23 -12.04 37.60
C THR A 960 7.78 -10.60 37.39
N GLU A 961 6.48 -10.34 37.54
CA GLU A 961 5.92 -8.99 37.46
C GLU A 961 6.42 -8.11 38.61
N ILE A 962 6.45 -8.64 39.85
CA ILE A 962 7.01 -7.94 41.02
C ILE A 962 8.48 -7.56 40.78
N SER A 963 9.28 -8.46 40.21
CA SER A 963 10.72 -8.22 39.99
C SER A 963 10.99 -7.15 38.93
N SER A 964 10.08 -6.97 37.96
CA SER A 964 10.26 -6.11 36.79
C SER A 964 9.58 -4.74 36.89
N HIS A 965 8.46 -4.65 37.60
CA HIS A 965 7.61 -3.45 37.65
C HIS A 965 7.56 -2.78 39.03
N GLN A 966 7.88 -3.49 40.13
CA GLN A 966 7.92 -2.91 41.47
C GLN A 966 9.32 -2.42 41.85
N LYS A 967 9.40 -1.38 42.70
CA LYS A 967 10.67 -0.89 43.25
C LYS A 967 10.95 -1.64 44.55
N LEU A 968 11.99 -2.48 44.55
CA LEU A 968 12.32 -3.37 45.67
C LEU A 968 13.63 -2.94 46.33
N SER A 969 13.67 -2.98 47.66
CA SER A 969 14.88 -2.80 48.44
C SER A 969 15.74 -4.07 48.42
N GLU A 970 17.05 -3.88 48.51
CA GLU A 970 17.99 -5.00 48.61
C GLU A 970 17.64 -5.95 49.77
N GLY A 971 17.24 -5.41 50.92
CA GLY A 971 16.84 -6.23 52.08
C GLY A 971 15.70 -7.19 51.76
N PHE A 972 14.69 -6.71 51.03
CA PHE A 972 13.58 -7.52 50.55
C PHE A 972 14.02 -8.57 49.51
N ILE A 973 14.88 -8.19 48.57
CA ILE A 973 15.40 -9.13 47.56
C ILE A 973 16.22 -10.25 48.23
N LYS A 974 16.98 -9.96 49.30
CA LYS A 974 17.68 -11.01 50.08
C LYS A 974 16.70 -11.98 50.73
N GLU A 975 15.63 -11.45 51.31
CA GLU A 975 14.59 -12.21 51.99
C GLU A 975 13.90 -13.21 51.02
N PHE A 976 13.62 -12.78 49.79
CA PHE A 976 12.90 -13.58 48.77
C PHE A 976 13.79 -14.06 47.61
N LYS A 977 15.08 -14.25 47.87
CA LYS A 977 16.10 -14.65 46.87
C LYS A 977 15.73 -15.86 46.00
N ASP A 978 14.92 -16.78 46.52
CA ASP A 978 14.55 -18.03 45.84
C ASP A 978 13.25 -17.90 45.02
N ARG A 979 12.57 -16.74 45.09
CA ARG A 979 11.32 -16.45 44.36
C ARG A 979 11.47 -15.33 43.33
N VAL A 980 12.33 -14.35 43.58
CA VAL A 980 12.55 -13.23 42.66
C VAL A 980 13.16 -13.70 41.33
N ASN A 981 12.78 -13.03 40.25
CA ASN A 981 13.36 -13.27 38.93
C ASN A 981 14.68 -12.49 38.81
N TRP A 982 15.80 -13.18 38.99
CA TRP A 982 17.14 -12.57 39.01
C TRP A 982 17.53 -11.83 37.72
N ARG A 983 16.99 -12.23 36.56
CA ARG A 983 17.22 -11.54 35.29
C ARG A 983 16.58 -10.16 35.29
N GLU A 984 15.31 -10.08 35.72
CA GLU A 984 14.58 -8.81 35.83
C GLU A 984 15.14 -7.94 36.96
N ILE A 985 15.49 -8.53 38.10
CA ILE A 985 16.16 -7.82 39.20
C ILE A 985 17.47 -7.16 38.72
N SER A 986 18.29 -7.90 37.97
CA SER A 986 19.58 -7.40 37.45
C SER A 986 19.42 -6.26 36.44
N LYS A 987 18.30 -6.24 35.71
CA LYS A 987 18.00 -5.27 34.65
C LYS A 987 17.29 -4.01 35.17
N LYS A 988 16.35 -4.17 36.11
CA LYS A 988 15.37 -3.13 36.49
C LYS A 988 15.64 -2.49 37.85
N GLN A 989 16.30 -3.19 38.78
CA GLN A 989 16.57 -2.67 40.12
C GLN A 989 17.96 -2.01 40.18
N ARG A 990 18.16 -1.00 41.02
CA ARG A 990 19.50 -0.43 41.28
C ARG A 990 20.14 -1.16 42.45
N LEU A 991 21.23 -1.88 42.21
CA LEU A 991 21.85 -2.76 43.20
C LEU A 991 23.25 -2.25 43.60
N SER A 992 23.57 -2.34 44.88
CA SER A 992 24.87 -1.99 45.45
C SER A 992 25.90 -3.05 45.11
N GLU A 993 27.15 -2.63 44.93
CA GLU A 993 28.26 -3.56 44.69
C GLU A 993 28.39 -4.61 45.79
N THR A 994 28.19 -4.23 47.05
CA THR A 994 28.21 -5.16 48.19
C THR A 994 27.18 -6.28 48.04
N PHE A 995 25.99 -5.95 47.55
CA PHE A 995 24.94 -6.91 47.26
C PHE A 995 25.32 -7.82 46.09
N LEU A 996 25.87 -7.25 45.01
CA LEU A 996 26.32 -8.01 43.85
C LEU A 996 27.42 -9.02 44.20
N LYS A 997 28.36 -8.69 45.11
CA LYS A 997 29.37 -9.66 45.59
C LYS A 997 28.74 -10.86 46.30
N GLU A 998 27.73 -10.59 47.11
CA GLU A 998 27.01 -11.59 47.90
C GLU A 998 26.24 -12.56 46.99
N PHE A 999 25.54 -12.05 45.98
CA PHE A 999 24.68 -12.83 45.07
C PHE A 999 25.30 -13.13 43.70
N ARG A 1000 26.64 -13.10 43.59
CA ARG A 1000 27.40 -13.27 42.33
C ARG A 1000 27.05 -14.49 41.47
N LYS A 1001 26.45 -15.53 42.04
CA LYS A 1001 26.06 -16.76 41.33
C LYS A 1001 24.65 -16.70 40.73
N CYS A 1002 23.79 -15.82 41.23
CA CYS A 1002 22.39 -15.72 40.83
C CYS A 1002 22.16 -14.54 39.89
N ILE A 1003 22.95 -13.48 40.01
CA ILE A 1003 22.82 -12.28 39.18
C ILE A 1003 23.18 -12.52 37.72
N ASP A 1004 22.43 -11.88 36.83
CA ASP A 1004 22.69 -11.90 35.39
C ASP A 1004 23.75 -10.85 35.07
N TRP A 1005 24.99 -11.31 34.91
CA TRP A 1005 26.13 -10.43 34.69
C TRP A 1005 26.08 -9.64 33.39
N GLU A 1006 25.36 -10.10 32.35
CA GLU A 1006 25.19 -9.32 31.11
C GLU A 1006 24.31 -8.11 31.37
N ASN A 1007 23.17 -8.30 32.06
CA ASN A 1007 22.27 -7.22 32.44
C ASN A 1007 22.91 -6.26 33.46
N ILE A 1008 23.67 -6.79 34.43
CA ILE A 1008 24.45 -5.96 35.36
C ILE A 1008 25.47 -5.10 34.60
N SER A 1009 26.19 -5.68 33.63
CA SER A 1009 27.19 -4.96 32.83
C SER A 1009 26.57 -3.87 31.94
N ARG A 1010 25.35 -4.10 31.45
CA ARG A 1010 24.64 -3.16 30.57
C ARG A 1010 23.92 -2.04 31.33
N HIS A 1011 23.35 -2.33 32.50
CA HIS A 1011 22.37 -1.44 33.14
C HIS A 1011 22.81 -0.86 34.51
N GLN A 1012 23.83 -1.42 35.17
CA GLN A 1012 24.33 -0.88 36.45
C GLN A 1012 25.56 0.00 36.26
N ILE A 1013 25.70 1.03 37.08
CA ILE A 1013 26.93 1.83 37.18
C ILE A 1013 27.84 1.17 38.22
N LEU A 1014 28.97 0.61 37.79
CA LEU A 1014 29.93 -0.10 38.64
C LEU A 1014 31.25 0.66 38.74
N SER A 1015 31.92 0.56 39.88
CA SER A 1015 33.23 1.13 40.11
C SER A 1015 34.33 0.33 39.41
N ILE A 1016 35.40 1.02 39.04
CA ILE A 1016 36.58 0.46 38.38
C ILE A 1016 37.17 -0.71 39.18
N ARG A 1017 37.28 -0.56 40.51
CA ARG A 1017 37.81 -1.60 41.40
C ARG A 1017 36.94 -2.86 41.38
N PHE A 1018 35.62 -2.71 41.35
CA PHE A 1018 34.69 -3.82 41.27
C PHE A 1018 34.76 -4.54 39.91
N ILE A 1019 34.85 -3.78 38.82
CA ILE A 1019 34.99 -4.36 37.48
C ILE A 1019 36.29 -5.16 37.36
N GLY A 1020 37.39 -4.63 37.92
CA GLY A 1020 38.67 -5.34 37.98
C GLY A 1020 38.60 -6.65 38.77
N GLU A 1021 37.89 -6.67 39.91
CA GLU A 1021 37.70 -7.85 40.75
C GLU A 1021 36.86 -8.94 40.06
N PHE A 1022 35.83 -8.55 39.30
CA PHE A 1022 34.89 -9.46 38.63
C PHE A 1022 35.08 -9.55 37.11
N LYS A 1023 36.28 -9.23 36.62
CA LYS A 1023 36.62 -9.19 35.18
C LYS A 1023 36.27 -10.44 34.37
N ASN A 1024 36.18 -11.62 35.00
CA ASN A 1024 35.86 -12.88 34.32
C ASN A 1024 34.35 -13.18 34.30
N TYR A 1025 33.54 -12.43 35.04
CA TYR A 1025 32.08 -12.56 35.09
C TYR A 1025 31.39 -11.48 34.27
N ILE A 1026 31.97 -10.29 34.24
CA ILE A 1026 31.44 -9.12 33.54
C ILE A 1026 31.55 -9.28 32.03
N SER A 1027 30.53 -8.80 31.32
CA SER A 1027 30.54 -8.76 29.86
C SER A 1027 31.26 -7.50 29.37
N TRP A 1028 32.50 -7.67 28.92
CA TRP A 1028 33.33 -6.59 28.40
C TRP A 1028 32.75 -5.90 27.17
N LYS A 1029 32.00 -6.64 26.35
CA LYS A 1029 31.27 -6.08 25.21
C LYS A 1029 30.20 -5.09 25.68
N GLU A 1030 29.40 -5.49 26.67
CA GLU A 1030 28.33 -4.65 27.22
C GLU A 1030 28.89 -3.42 27.94
N ILE A 1031 29.96 -3.60 28.73
CA ILE A 1031 30.65 -2.47 29.37
C ILE A 1031 31.20 -1.50 28.32
N SER A 1032 31.85 -2.01 27.27
CA SER A 1032 32.45 -1.16 26.23
C SER A 1032 31.39 -0.42 25.39
N CYS A 1033 30.19 -1.00 25.26
CA CYS A 1033 29.09 -0.48 24.45
C CYS A 1033 28.19 0.49 25.20
N PHE A 1034 27.86 0.22 26.46
CA PHE A 1034 26.77 0.93 27.16
C PHE A 1034 27.23 1.77 28.36
N GLN A 1035 28.44 1.57 28.87
CA GLN A 1035 28.96 2.33 30.02
C GLN A 1035 29.83 3.49 29.57
N GLU A 1036 29.84 4.59 30.32
CA GLU A 1036 30.79 5.69 30.11
C GLU A 1036 32.12 5.37 30.82
N LEU A 1037 33.19 5.25 30.04
CA LEU A 1037 34.50 4.78 30.51
C LEU A 1037 35.54 5.88 30.37
N SER A 1038 36.27 6.16 31.45
CA SER A 1038 37.39 7.11 31.41
C SER A 1038 38.59 6.54 30.63
N GLU A 1039 39.39 7.40 30.01
CA GLU A 1039 40.62 7.00 29.30
C GLU A 1039 41.58 6.21 30.21
N ALA A 1040 41.69 6.60 31.48
CA ALA A 1040 42.49 5.90 32.47
C ALA A 1040 42.02 4.45 32.69
N PHE A 1041 40.70 4.23 32.73
CA PHE A 1041 40.10 2.90 32.84
C PHE A 1041 40.38 2.05 31.58
N ILE A 1042 40.22 2.66 30.41
CA ILE A 1042 40.44 1.98 29.11
C ILE A 1042 41.89 1.55 28.98
N VAL A 1043 42.85 2.36 29.46
CA VAL A 1043 44.28 1.99 29.48
C VAL A 1043 44.55 0.84 30.43
N GLU A 1044 43.95 0.86 31.62
CA GLU A 1044 44.11 -0.19 32.62
C GLU A 1044 43.58 -1.55 32.13
N PHE A 1045 42.44 -1.56 31.42
CA PHE A 1045 41.80 -2.78 30.91
C PHE A 1045 41.88 -2.93 29.39
N LYS A 1046 42.94 -2.37 28.78
CA LYS A 1046 43.16 -2.29 27.33
C LYS A 1046 43.09 -3.61 26.57
N ASP A 1047 43.32 -4.74 27.24
CA ASP A 1047 43.31 -6.06 26.62
C ASP A 1047 41.97 -6.81 26.82
N ASN A 1048 41.04 -6.21 27.57
CA ASN A 1048 39.72 -6.77 27.85
C ASN A 1048 38.59 -6.00 27.16
N VAL A 1049 38.70 -4.67 27.08
CA VAL A 1049 37.68 -3.81 26.43
C VAL A 1049 37.56 -4.09 24.94
N ASP A 1050 36.35 -3.97 24.42
CA ASP A 1050 36.08 -4.08 22.99
C ASP A 1050 36.36 -2.74 22.31
N TRP A 1051 37.54 -2.66 21.68
CA TRP A 1051 38.04 -1.46 21.03
C TRP A 1051 37.13 -0.89 19.95
N TYR A 1052 36.29 -1.71 19.31
CA TYR A 1052 35.31 -1.21 18.34
C TYR A 1052 34.30 -0.28 19.03
N TYR A 1053 33.70 -0.74 20.12
CA TYR A 1053 32.72 0.03 20.89
C TYR A 1053 33.37 1.17 21.67
N ILE A 1054 34.62 1.02 22.12
CA ILE A 1054 35.39 2.12 22.74
C ILE A 1054 35.52 3.31 21.77
N TYR A 1055 35.94 3.07 20.52
CA TYR A 1055 36.09 4.14 19.53
C TYR A 1055 34.77 4.71 19.04
N MET A 1056 33.72 3.90 18.99
CA MET A 1056 32.39 4.32 18.54
C MET A 1056 31.68 5.16 19.61
N ASN A 1057 31.65 4.68 20.86
CA ASN A 1057 30.70 5.15 21.87
C ASN A 1057 31.33 6.07 22.93
N GLN A 1058 32.66 6.04 23.12
CA GLN A 1058 33.33 6.85 24.16
C GLN A 1058 33.83 8.19 23.62
N LYS A 1059 33.82 9.22 24.49
CA LYS A 1059 34.44 10.53 24.22
C LYS A 1059 35.92 10.47 24.59
N LEU A 1060 36.77 10.27 23.59
CA LEU A 1060 38.22 10.16 23.74
C LEU A 1060 38.92 11.41 23.17
N SER A 1061 40.01 11.80 23.80
CA SER A 1061 40.91 12.85 23.34
C SER A 1061 41.62 12.45 22.05
N ALA A 1062 42.01 13.44 21.25
CA ALA A 1062 42.65 13.21 19.97
C ALA A 1062 44.00 12.48 20.11
N ASP A 1063 44.75 12.78 21.18
CA ASP A 1063 46.03 12.14 21.46
C ASP A 1063 45.85 10.67 21.83
N PHE A 1064 44.82 10.35 22.63
CA PHE A 1064 44.48 8.98 23.00
C PHE A 1064 44.04 8.13 21.80
N MET A 1065 43.23 8.70 20.91
CA MET A 1065 42.81 8.03 19.67
C MET A 1065 43.97 7.76 18.72
N LYS A 1066 45.02 8.59 18.77
CA LYS A 1066 46.22 8.38 17.95
C LYS A 1066 47.14 7.31 18.54
N GLU A 1067 47.24 7.25 19.87
CA GLU A 1067 48.06 6.25 20.57
C GLU A 1067 47.56 4.80 20.33
N PHE A 1068 46.24 4.59 20.27
CA PHE A 1068 45.64 3.25 20.12
C PHE A 1068 45.09 2.95 18.72
N GLU A 1069 45.42 3.76 17.70
CA GLU A 1069 44.93 3.65 16.32
C GLU A 1069 45.26 2.29 15.65
N CYS A 1070 46.33 1.64 16.11
CA CYS A 1070 46.87 0.40 15.53
C CYS A 1070 46.05 -0.87 15.85
N ARG A 1071 45.09 -0.81 16.78
CA ARG A 1071 44.25 -1.96 17.16
C ARG A 1071 43.26 -2.26 16.02
N ALA A 1072 43.18 -3.53 15.60
CA ALA A 1072 42.64 -3.95 14.29
C ALA A 1072 41.20 -3.48 13.98
N ASN A 1073 40.31 -3.38 14.98
CA ASN A 1073 38.92 -2.95 14.79
C ASN A 1073 38.73 -1.41 14.78
N CYS A 1074 39.76 -0.64 15.19
CA CYS A 1074 39.68 0.82 15.30
C CYS A 1074 39.69 1.53 13.94
N LYS A 1075 40.39 0.97 12.94
CA LYS A 1075 40.39 1.51 11.56
C LYS A 1075 39.03 1.39 10.89
N GLU A 1076 38.28 0.33 11.21
CA GLU A 1076 36.91 0.13 10.76
C GLU A 1076 35.94 1.03 11.53
N ALA A 1077 36.09 1.16 12.85
CA ALA A 1077 35.30 2.09 13.67
C ALA A 1077 35.49 3.56 13.25
N LEU A 1078 36.73 4.02 12.98
CA LEU A 1078 37.02 5.36 12.48
C LEU A 1078 36.38 5.62 11.11
N LYS A 1079 36.40 4.62 10.21
CA LYS A 1079 35.69 4.67 8.93
C LYS A 1079 34.18 4.73 9.13
N SER A 1080 33.61 3.91 10.01
CA SER A 1080 32.18 3.90 10.35
C SER A 1080 31.72 5.20 11.02
N LYS A 1081 32.55 5.81 11.87
CA LYS A 1081 32.27 7.11 12.53
C LYS A 1081 32.30 8.26 11.52
N MET A 1082 33.21 8.23 10.54
CA MET A 1082 33.20 9.16 9.39
C MET A 1082 32.01 8.93 8.46
N LEU A 1083 31.66 7.66 8.18
CA LEU A 1083 30.50 7.30 7.36
C LEU A 1083 29.19 7.72 8.04
N PHE A 1084 29.10 7.57 9.37
CA PHE A 1084 27.95 7.97 10.18
C PHE A 1084 27.84 9.48 10.32
N ARG A 1085 28.95 10.22 10.48
CA ARG A 1085 28.93 11.70 10.45
C ARG A 1085 28.44 12.21 9.11
N ASN A 1086 28.90 11.59 8.02
CA ASN A 1086 28.41 11.88 6.66
C ASN A 1086 26.96 11.44 6.45
N ASN A 1087 26.52 10.33 7.06
CA ASN A 1087 25.14 9.84 7.00
C ASN A 1087 24.18 10.59 7.91
N VAL A 1088 24.65 11.18 9.01
CA VAL A 1088 23.90 12.10 9.89
C VAL A 1088 23.84 13.47 9.26
N GLU A 1089 24.89 13.96 8.60
CA GLU A 1089 24.78 15.15 7.74
C GLU A 1089 23.89 14.88 6.52
N LYS A 1090 23.89 13.65 5.97
CA LYS A 1090 22.91 13.21 4.97
C LYS A 1090 21.51 13.03 5.54
N LEU A 1091 21.33 12.56 6.77
CA LEU A 1091 20.04 12.44 7.43
C LEU A 1091 19.53 13.84 7.79
N ARG A 1092 20.40 14.74 8.23
CA ARG A 1092 20.13 16.15 8.48
C ARG A 1092 19.81 16.85 7.16
N SER A 1093 20.50 16.53 6.07
CA SER A 1093 20.20 16.99 4.70
C SER A 1093 18.91 16.39 4.14
N ASN A 1094 18.60 15.12 4.42
CA ASN A 1094 17.44 14.40 3.91
C ASN A 1094 16.18 14.69 4.74
N ILE A 1095 16.30 14.86 6.05
CA ILE A 1095 15.27 15.46 6.91
C ILE A 1095 15.10 16.92 6.50
N ASN A 1096 16.20 17.63 6.18
CA ASN A 1096 16.11 18.99 5.68
C ASN A 1096 15.54 19.12 4.27
N SER A 1097 15.57 18.06 3.45
CA SER A 1097 14.97 18.01 2.11
C SER A 1097 13.56 17.41 2.11
N CYS A 1098 13.23 16.52 3.07
CA CYS A 1098 11.88 15.97 3.26
C CYS A 1098 10.93 16.95 3.96
N PHE A 1099 11.43 17.87 4.78
CA PHE A 1099 10.66 19.01 5.28
C PHE A 1099 10.88 20.21 4.36
N THR A 1100 9.99 20.42 3.39
CA THR A 1100 9.98 21.68 2.62
C THR A 1100 9.91 22.87 3.58
N SER A 1101 10.47 24.03 3.21
CA SER A 1101 10.45 25.19 4.11
C SER A 1101 9.02 25.69 4.42
N ARG A 1102 8.00 25.17 3.73
CA ARG A 1102 6.56 25.31 4.03
C ARG A 1102 6.20 24.58 5.33
N TYR A 1103 6.66 23.34 5.55
CA TYR A 1103 6.46 22.61 6.81
C TYR A 1103 7.34 23.12 7.94
N ARG A 1104 8.55 23.66 7.69
CA ARG A 1104 9.30 24.35 8.75
C ARG A 1104 8.62 25.63 9.20
N LYS A 1105 7.94 26.36 8.31
CA LYS A 1105 7.19 27.58 8.67
C LYS A 1105 5.86 27.26 9.34
N LEU A 1106 5.19 26.17 8.93
CA LEU A 1106 3.98 25.64 9.58
C LEU A 1106 4.28 24.98 10.94
N LEU A 1107 5.32 24.15 11.07
CA LEU A 1107 5.76 23.62 12.37
C LEU A 1107 6.33 24.73 13.25
N LYS A 1108 7.12 25.68 12.73
CA LYS A 1108 7.65 26.77 13.55
C LYS A 1108 6.54 27.73 14.00
N ASN A 1109 5.57 28.07 13.15
CA ASN A 1109 4.38 28.83 13.57
C ASN A 1109 3.51 28.01 14.54
N PHE A 1110 3.30 26.72 14.26
CA PHE A 1110 2.58 25.80 15.16
C PHE A 1110 3.29 25.72 16.51
N THR A 1111 4.61 25.52 16.59
CA THR A 1111 5.35 25.39 17.85
C THR A 1111 5.51 26.75 18.56
N GLU A 1112 5.77 27.86 17.86
CA GLU A 1112 5.87 29.22 18.46
C GLU A 1112 4.50 29.77 18.92
N GLU A 1113 3.39 29.42 18.24
CA GLU A 1113 2.03 29.72 18.69
C GLU A 1113 1.55 28.75 19.77
N PHE A 1114 1.73 27.43 19.61
CA PHE A 1114 1.36 26.40 20.60
C PHE A 1114 2.06 26.64 21.95
N THR A 1115 3.32 27.09 21.94
CA THR A 1115 4.04 27.48 23.18
C THR A 1115 3.55 28.82 23.77
N ARG A 1116 3.02 29.75 22.94
CA ARG A 1116 2.32 30.96 23.44
C ARG A 1116 0.94 30.66 24.00
N TYR A 1117 0.23 29.68 23.42
CA TYR A 1117 -1.16 29.33 23.75
C TYR A 1117 -1.29 28.28 24.86
N LEU A 1118 -0.24 27.51 25.17
CA LEU A 1118 -0.18 26.66 26.38
C LEU A 1118 -0.32 27.43 27.71
N ASN A 1119 -0.38 28.77 27.67
CA ASN A 1119 -0.71 29.63 28.82
C ASN A 1119 -2.16 30.16 28.82
N LYS A 1120 -3.04 29.74 27.89
CA LYS A 1120 -4.48 30.10 27.88
C LYS A 1120 -5.34 28.92 27.40
N GLU A 1121 -6.31 28.53 28.23
CA GLU A 1121 -7.19 27.36 28.10
C GLU A 1121 -8.22 27.43 26.95
N GLU A 1122 -7.83 27.31 25.66
CA GLU A 1122 -8.81 27.19 24.56
C GLU A 1122 -8.46 26.09 23.53
N PHE A 1123 -9.18 24.96 23.63
CA PHE A 1123 -9.00 23.70 22.89
C PHE A 1123 -9.66 23.69 21.48
N SER A 1124 -10.41 24.74 21.12
CA SER A 1124 -11.18 24.83 19.86
C SER A 1124 -10.31 25.03 18.62
N GLU A 1125 -9.24 25.81 18.73
CA GLU A 1125 -8.36 26.21 17.61
C GLU A 1125 -7.52 25.02 17.09
N VAL A 1126 -7.13 24.10 17.98
CA VAL A 1126 -6.34 22.89 17.67
C VAL A 1126 -7.14 21.91 16.80
N LYS A 1127 -8.46 21.83 17.04
CA LYS A 1127 -9.39 20.97 16.29
C LYS A 1127 -9.61 21.48 14.85
N ARG A 1128 -9.53 22.80 14.65
CA ARG A 1128 -9.69 23.49 13.37
C ARG A 1128 -8.45 23.36 12.46
N LEU A 1129 -7.24 23.41 13.03
CA LEU A 1129 -5.98 23.17 12.29
C LEU A 1129 -5.80 21.71 11.82
N SER A 1130 -6.30 20.74 12.61
CA SER A 1130 -6.29 19.31 12.30
C SER A 1130 -7.06 18.96 11.01
N ARG A 1131 -8.22 19.60 10.77
CA ARG A 1131 -9.06 19.33 9.59
C ARG A 1131 -8.46 19.77 8.26
N ARG A 1132 -7.62 20.82 8.27
CA ARG A 1132 -6.88 21.29 7.08
C ARG A 1132 -5.84 20.27 6.58
N CYS A 1133 -5.35 19.41 7.47
CA CYS A 1133 -4.42 18.33 7.15
C CYS A 1133 -5.12 17.06 6.61
N ASP A 1134 -6.40 16.85 6.89
CA ASP A 1134 -7.10 15.56 6.75
C ASP A 1134 -7.28 15.08 5.28
N LYS A 1135 -7.35 16.01 4.31
CA LYS A 1135 -7.52 15.67 2.89
C LYS A 1135 -6.20 15.28 2.20
N LYS A 1136 -5.13 16.06 2.44
CA LYS A 1136 -3.78 15.84 1.86
C LYS A 1136 -3.04 14.69 2.56
N TYR A 1137 -3.26 14.48 3.86
CA TYR A 1137 -2.60 13.42 4.65
C TYR A 1137 -3.12 12.02 4.28
N LYS A 1138 -4.43 11.86 4.02
CA LYS A 1138 -5.01 10.59 3.54
C LYS A 1138 -4.56 10.19 2.13
N GLU A 1139 -4.45 11.16 1.22
CA GLU A 1139 -4.02 10.89 -0.17
C GLU A 1139 -2.51 10.66 -0.28
N TYR A 1140 -1.69 11.42 0.48
CA TYR A 1140 -0.25 11.22 0.53
C TYR A 1140 0.14 9.91 1.23
N LEU A 1141 -0.52 9.51 2.33
CA LEU A 1141 -0.27 8.20 2.96
C LEU A 1141 -0.70 7.05 2.05
N ASN A 1142 -1.82 7.17 1.32
CA ASN A 1142 -2.21 6.16 0.34
C ASN A 1142 -1.20 6.03 -0.81
N PHE A 1143 -0.67 7.14 -1.33
CA PHE A 1143 0.32 7.15 -2.42
C PHE A 1143 1.73 6.71 -1.96
N TYR A 1144 2.17 7.14 -0.77
CA TYR A 1144 3.48 6.84 -0.21
C TYR A 1144 3.60 5.38 0.28
N PHE A 1145 2.53 4.81 0.87
CA PHE A 1145 2.54 3.40 1.29
C PHE A 1145 2.37 2.41 0.12
N HIS A 1146 1.66 2.78 -0.94
CA HIS A 1146 1.54 1.93 -2.14
C HIS A 1146 2.82 1.86 -2.96
N SER A 1147 3.69 2.87 -2.91
CA SER A 1147 4.88 2.95 -3.77
C SER A 1147 6.17 2.41 -3.14
N LYS A 1148 6.25 2.18 -1.81
CA LYS A 1148 7.54 1.81 -1.16
C LYS A 1148 7.57 0.58 -0.26
N TYR A 1149 6.45 0.03 0.19
CA TYR A 1149 6.46 -1.17 1.06
C TYR A 1149 5.33 -2.15 0.72
N ALA A 1150 5.65 -3.21 -0.01
CA ALA A 1150 4.77 -4.35 -0.22
C ALA A 1150 4.67 -5.20 1.07
N LYS A 1151 3.85 -4.76 2.02
CA LYS A 1151 3.10 -5.50 3.08
C LYS A 1151 2.89 -4.60 4.29
N VAL A 1152 1.73 -3.95 4.35
CA VAL A 1152 1.12 -3.46 5.59
C VAL A 1152 -0.31 -3.95 5.59
N SER A 1153 -0.78 -4.55 6.69
CA SER A 1153 -2.13 -5.12 6.80
C SER A 1153 -3.20 -4.03 6.92
N GLU A 1154 -4.43 -4.34 6.51
CA GLU A 1154 -5.63 -3.48 6.65
C GLU A 1154 -5.85 -2.95 8.08
N GLU A 1155 -5.29 -3.62 9.09
CA GLU A 1155 -5.35 -3.27 10.51
C GLU A 1155 -4.65 -1.93 10.85
N SER A 1156 -3.64 -1.53 10.08
CA SER A 1156 -2.95 -0.24 10.26
C SER A 1156 -3.77 0.95 9.74
N VAL A 1157 -4.65 0.72 8.76
CA VAL A 1157 -5.51 1.76 8.16
C VAL A 1157 -6.73 2.02 9.05
N GLU A 1158 -7.25 1.01 9.75
CA GLU A 1158 -8.30 1.18 10.76
C GLU A 1158 -7.82 1.96 11.99
N LYS A 1159 -6.56 1.77 12.43
CA LYS A 1159 -5.97 2.52 13.55
C LYS A 1159 -5.79 4.01 13.25
N VAL A 1160 -5.53 4.37 11.99
CA VAL A 1160 -5.46 5.77 11.53
C VAL A 1160 -6.84 6.44 11.51
N ASN A 1161 -7.91 5.69 11.21
CA ASN A 1161 -9.28 6.22 11.25
C ASN A 1161 -9.80 6.47 12.69
N CYS A 1162 -9.23 5.81 13.70
CA CYS A 1162 -9.57 6.05 15.11
C CYS A 1162 -8.92 7.31 15.71
N LEU A 1163 -7.79 7.77 15.15
CA LEU A 1163 -7.09 9.00 15.57
C LEU A 1163 -7.94 10.27 15.36
N LEU A 1164 -8.97 10.21 14.51
CA LEU A 1164 -9.90 11.32 14.20
C LEU A 1164 -10.98 11.55 15.28
N LYS A 1165 -10.97 10.78 16.38
CA LYS A 1165 -11.99 10.86 17.47
C LYS A 1165 -11.49 11.46 18.79
N GLY A 1166 -10.26 11.95 18.88
CA GLY A 1166 -9.80 12.78 20.01
C GLY A 1166 -9.52 12.02 21.32
N ASP A 1167 -8.83 10.89 21.27
CA ASP A 1167 -8.38 10.15 22.45
C ASP A 1167 -6.86 10.38 22.71
N GLU A 1168 -6.53 11.20 23.71
CA GLU A 1168 -5.14 11.53 24.10
C GLU A 1168 -4.34 10.31 24.58
N THR A 1169 -5.00 9.29 25.12
CA THR A 1169 -4.35 8.10 25.69
C THR A 1169 -3.87 7.15 24.61
N LEU A 1170 -4.67 7.01 23.54
CA LEU A 1170 -4.32 6.26 22.34
C LEU A 1170 -3.33 7.03 21.45
N LEU A 1171 -3.35 8.37 21.48
CA LEU A 1171 -2.31 9.21 20.87
C LEU A 1171 -0.95 8.99 21.55
N LEU A 1172 -0.90 8.90 22.88
CA LEU A 1172 0.32 8.57 23.64
C LEU A 1172 0.77 7.12 23.46
N SER A 1173 -0.16 6.18 23.25
CA SER A 1173 0.13 4.78 22.91
C SER A 1173 0.64 4.63 21.48
N PHE A 1174 0.02 5.31 20.50
CA PHE A 1174 0.44 5.34 19.10
C PHE A 1174 1.73 6.12 18.92
N LEU A 1175 1.91 7.28 19.57
CA LEU A 1175 3.22 7.93 19.68
C LEU A 1175 4.20 7.01 20.39
N GLY A 1176 3.79 6.25 21.40
CA GLY A 1176 4.63 5.26 22.08
C GLY A 1176 5.02 4.04 21.22
N GLU A 1177 4.17 3.61 20.29
CA GLU A 1177 4.42 2.51 19.32
C GLU A 1177 5.15 3.00 18.07
N PHE A 1178 4.81 4.18 17.55
CA PHE A 1178 5.51 4.89 16.48
C PHE A 1178 6.92 5.31 16.94
N MET A 1179 7.07 5.78 18.18
CA MET A 1179 8.36 5.99 18.81
C MET A 1179 9.06 4.65 19.04
N ARG A 1180 8.37 3.57 19.41
CA ARG A 1180 8.99 2.22 19.47
C ARG A 1180 9.51 1.77 18.11
N GLU A 1181 8.74 1.90 17.04
CA GLU A 1181 9.16 1.52 15.67
C GLU A 1181 10.27 2.44 15.12
N CYS A 1182 10.23 3.74 15.43
CA CYS A 1182 11.29 4.70 15.07
C CYS A 1182 12.57 4.47 15.89
N THR A 1183 12.46 3.92 17.10
CA THR A 1183 13.57 3.71 18.03
C THR A 1183 14.08 2.27 18.10
N GLU A 1184 13.33 1.29 17.60
CA GLU A 1184 13.73 -0.12 17.46
C GLU A 1184 14.85 -0.31 16.41
N ASN A 1185 15.07 0.70 15.56
CA ASN A 1185 16.18 0.76 14.61
C ASN A 1185 17.32 1.71 15.04
N ILE A 1186 17.23 2.32 16.23
CA ILE A 1186 18.28 3.19 16.78
C ILE A 1186 19.07 2.39 17.83
N ASP A 1187 20.38 2.27 17.62
CA ASP A 1187 21.28 1.74 18.65
C ASP A 1187 21.41 2.77 19.78
N TRP A 1188 20.55 2.63 20.80
CA TRP A 1188 20.53 3.49 21.98
C TRP A 1188 21.85 3.50 22.76
N GLY A 1189 22.72 2.49 22.59
CA GLY A 1189 24.06 2.49 23.15
C GLY A 1189 24.95 3.62 22.60
N TYR A 1190 24.64 4.12 21.40
CA TYR A 1190 25.36 5.22 20.73
C TYR A 1190 24.78 6.61 21.06
N VAL A 1191 23.52 6.69 21.51
CA VAL A 1191 22.80 7.94 21.80
C VAL A 1191 23.22 8.54 23.15
N TYR A 1192 23.32 7.70 24.19
CA TYR A 1192 23.67 8.16 25.55
C TYR A 1192 25.12 8.68 25.68
N GLY A 1193 26.01 8.35 24.74
CA GLY A 1193 27.41 8.82 24.73
C GLY A 1193 27.66 10.13 23.98
N ASN A 1194 26.66 10.69 23.28
CA ASN A 1194 26.86 11.83 22.39
C ASN A 1194 25.94 13.01 22.74
N GLN A 1195 26.50 14.00 23.45
CA GLN A 1195 25.75 15.16 23.95
C GLN A 1195 25.15 16.03 22.82
N GLU A 1196 25.77 16.10 21.64
CA GLU A 1196 25.17 16.80 20.49
C GLU A 1196 23.93 16.07 19.96
N LEU A 1197 23.92 14.73 20.05
CA LEU A 1197 22.78 13.92 19.65
C LEU A 1197 21.68 13.93 20.71
N LEU A 1198 22.06 13.94 22.00
CA LEU A 1198 21.14 14.12 23.13
C LEU A 1198 20.47 15.50 23.08
N ASN A 1199 21.22 16.57 22.78
CA ASN A 1199 20.66 17.90 22.60
C ASN A 1199 19.78 18.00 21.34
N PHE A 1200 20.13 17.29 20.25
CA PHE A 1200 19.29 17.22 19.05
C PHE A 1200 18.01 16.40 19.28
N ILE A 1201 18.07 15.35 20.11
CA ILE A 1201 16.92 14.55 20.51
C ILE A 1201 16.07 15.29 21.54
N GLU A 1202 16.65 16.09 22.43
CA GLU A 1202 15.93 17.02 23.33
C GLU A 1202 15.35 18.24 22.61
N GLU A 1203 15.92 18.68 21.48
CA GLU A 1203 15.30 19.68 20.58
C GLU A 1203 14.18 19.09 19.71
N PHE A 1204 14.17 17.76 19.53
CA PHE A 1204 13.20 17.03 18.73
C PHE A 1204 12.04 16.45 19.55
N TYR A 1205 12.29 16.09 20.82
CA TYR A 1205 11.31 15.83 21.88
C TYR A 1205 10.62 17.12 22.30
#